data_AF-A0A523VQ77-F1
#
_entry.id   AF-A0A523VQ77-F1
#
_cell.length_a   1.000
_cell.length_b   1.000
_cell.length_c   1.000
_cell.angle_alpha   90.00
_cell.angle_beta   90.00
_cell.angle_gamma   90.00
#
_symmetry.space_group_name_H-M   'P 1'
#
loop_
_entity.id
_entity.type
_entity.pdbx_description
1 polymer ?
#
loop_
_entity_poly.entity_id
_entity_poly.type
_entity_poly.pdbx_seq_one_letter_code
_entity_poly.pdbx_strand_id
1 'polypeptide(L)'
;MTETTHRKVIIFLFILILSVSHLAFLAREVSAEVSINEMTPTEGHVGTEVNVIGQISTVNGSYEILFDGELAKNGTADLTAVSDIFIVPNSTAGLHEVRLRDVLNDTESAVWNFTIQTRYTIKAVIPPGPNQLQEGSNVTIVAMITGEEANKTDHARITLEDPANVTSSSEEILILTSLKGYWTTSKNYPSDFNSGNRTTFFVGDYEITLVKVSNETLATGNFTIGLTDASEYYRFQTVKIKALNFTVSEAFRIRITYEDEIVFESLPNVSGIVEANWTITANASLGSYKVEVSWKPFEKPVLDVQNFTVTTKSFSCEVWAYNLDNELVSGVLVEARNLSNSTVDTKTTSEGVASFYLEATNYTFVAFWNLSAPQKKQVGETSETSLIGNLTGDSAVNITCSLAHIRVAVTDESGAPLPSVELQTNFSYTSEIGGLDVPINGSLTYETDINGTTVFQNVFANINYSIEARRYQSLFNVTMVNVTSSVWLNITCPTYRLLMNVYGRDGADSPLQDAQVKVYEWSIGKNAPEDSYAKWNVTDLNGNVEFDLIFGKYGVLIYVNDALLNETWVILDVPHTVFNVSCSLYPLTLNIRVVDYFGQAIPNANVTVEREGVPLSSAPTEGDGVAQFLDLVGGNYKAFVFMEGKPYEIATFSLIEPRTVTLKIASVVSLGGLLTQMTHFIIVVFVLILAVAFSLSLVYRRLKARQVNE
;
A
#
# COMPACT_ATOMS: atom_id res chain seq x y z
N MET A 1 -44.54 -51.24 -37.11
CA MET A 1 -44.34 -51.36 -35.66
C MET A 1 -45.15 -50.25 -35.03
N THR A 2 -46.34 -50.63 -34.59
CA THR A 2 -47.56 -49.85 -34.58
C THR A 2 -47.71 -49.01 -33.32
N GLU A 3 -48.36 -47.85 -33.47
CA GLU A 3 -49.03 -46.89 -32.55
C GLU A 3 -49.15 -47.15 -31.03
N THR A 4 -48.90 -48.34 -30.52
CA THR A 4 -49.07 -48.72 -29.11
C THR A 4 -48.00 -48.17 -28.17
N THR A 5 -46.81 -47.81 -28.66
CA THR A 5 -45.71 -47.30 -27.80
C THR A 5 -45.82 -45.78 -27.57
N HIS A 6 -46.26 -45.02 -28.58
CA HIS A 6 -46.44 -43.56 -28.45
C HIS A 6 -47.58 -43.18 -27.50
N ARG A 7 -48.67 -43.96 -27.48
CA ARG A 7 -49.82 -43.70 -26.60
C ARG A 7 -49.51 -43.95 -25.12
N LYS A 8 -48.60 -44.88 -24.81
CA LYS A 8 -48.19 -45.17 -23.42
C LYS A 8 -47.22 -44.12 -22.87
N VAL A 9 -46.33 -43.56 -23.69
CA VAL A 9 -45.41 -42.48 -23.26
C VAL A 9 -46.16 -41.17 -23.03
N ILE A 10 -47.14 -40.83 -23.87
CA ILE A 10 -47.97 -39.63 -23.70
C ILE A 10 -48.84 -39.74 -22.44
N ILE A 11 -49.44 -40.90 -22.15
CA ILE A 11 -50.23 -41.11 -20.93
C ILE A 11 -49.35 -41.05 -19.68
N PHE A 12 -48.12 -41.58 -19.72
CA PHE A 12 -47.19 -41.50 -18.59
C PHE A 12 -46.70 -40.08 -18.34
N LEU A 13 -46.43 -39.29 -19.39
CA LEU A 13 -46.12 -37.86 -19.26
C LEU A 13 -47.31 -37.05 -18.74
N PHE A 14 -48.54 -37.36 -19.19
CA PHE A 14 -49.74 -36.66 -18.72
C PHE A 14 -50.06 -36.96 -17.25
N ILE A 15 -49.82 -38.19 -16.78
CA ILE A 15 -49.97 -38.57 -15.37
C ILE A 15 -48.85 -37.98 -14.51
N LEU A 16 -47.61 -37.88 -15.03
CA LEU A 16 -46.49 -37.23 -14.33
C LEU A 16 -46.76 -35.71 -14.20
N ILE A 17 -47.22 -35.06 -15.26
CA ILE A 17 -47.60 -33.63 -15.26
C ILE A 17 -48.82 -33.39 -14.35
N LEU A 18 -49.81 -34.31 -14.33
CA LEU A 18 -50.94 -34.22 -13.38
C LEU A 18 -50.50 -34.43 -11.91
N SER A 19 -49.52 -35.31 -11.68
CA SER A 19 -49.00 -35.56 -10.32
C SER A 19 -48.18 -34.39 -9.77
N VAL A 20 -47.47 -33.65 -10.65
CA VAL A 20 -46.77 -32.42 -10.28
C VAL A 20 -47.76 -31.25 -10.11
N SER A 21 -48.88 -31.22 -10.85
CA SER A 21 -49.93 -30.21 -10.65
C SER A 21 -50.85 -30.46 -9.45
N HIS A 22 -50.88 -31.68 -8.89
CA HIS A 22 -51.63 -31.96 -7.66
C HIS A 22 -50.81 -31.79 -6.37
N LEU A 23 -49.47 -31.78 -6.44
CA LEU A 23 -48.66 -31.37 -5.29
C LEU A 23 -48.60 -29.85 -5.10
N ALA A 24 -48.97 -29.06 -6.10
CA ALA A 24 -49.10 -27.61 -5.98
C ALA A 24 -50.45 -27.14 -5.41
N PHE A 25 -51.39 -28.06 -5.10
CA PHE A 25 -52.75 -27.72 -4.66
C PHE A 25 -53.09 -28.20 -3.24
N LEU A 26 -52.07 -28.48 -2.41
CA LEU A 26 -52.22 -28.73 -0.97
C LEU A 26 -51.21 -27.93 -0.13
N ALA A 27 -50.74 -26.78 -0.62
CA ALA A 27 -50.36 -25.70 0.29
C ALA A 27 -51.62 -24.84 0.47
N ARG A 28 -52.53 -25.29 1.34
CA ARG A 28 -53.38 -24.33 2.03
C ARG A 28 -52.37 -23.47 2.80
N GLU A 29 -52.09 -22.27 2.30
CA GLU A 29 -51.39 -21.28 3.12
C GLU A 29 -52.17 -21.24 4.43
N VAL A 30 -51.52 -21.72 5.49
CA VAL A 30 -51.94 -21.41 6.84
C VAL A 30 -51.69 -19.91 6.91
N SER A 31 -52.72 -19.13 6.54
CA SER A 31 -52.74 -17.70 6.79
C SER A 31 -52.53 -17.56 8.28
N ALA A 32 -51.33 -17.15 8.69
CA ALA A 32 -51.04 -16.86 10.09
C ALA A 32 -52.03 -15.77 10.50
N GLU A 33 -52.88 -16.03 11.49
CA GLU A 33 -53.81 -15.04 12.01
C GLU A 33 -52.98 -13.86 12.55
N VAL A 34 -53.40 -12.63 12.24
CA VAL A 34 -52.69 -11.43 12.71
C VAL A 34 -52.69 -11.45 14.24
N SER A 35 -51.51 -11.41 14.86
CA SER A 35 -51.39 -11.51 16.32
C SER A 35 -50.23 -10.69 16.83
N ILE A 36 -50.42 -10.02 17.97
CA ILE A 36 -49.30 -9.58 18.81
C ILE A 36 -48.97 -10.76 19.74
N ASN A 37 -47.70 -11.16 19.74
CA ASN A 37 -47.15 -12.25 20.54
C ASN A 37 -46.56 -11.73 21.85
N GLU A 38 -45.96 -10.55 21.83
CA GLU A 38 -45.35 -9.90 22.97
C GLU A 38 -45.43 -8.38 22.84
N MET A 39 -45.69 -7.70 23.96
CA MET A 39 -45.63 -6.24 24.07
C MET A 39 -44.91 -5.87 25.36
N THR A 40 -43.79 -5.14 25.26
CA THR A 40 -42.96 -4.79 26.43
C THR A 40 -42.47 -3.33 26.38
N PRO A 41 -42.68 -2.53 27.44
CA PRO A 41 -43.51 -2.81 28.62
C PRO A 41 -45.03 -2.75 28.32
N THR A 42 -45.87 -3.27 29.22
CA THR A 42 -47.34 -3.18 29.13
C THR A 42 -47.95 -1.98 29.88
N GLU A 43 -47.10 -1.19 30.51
CA GLU A 43 -47.48 0.06 31.18
C GLU A 43 -46.35 1.08 31.08
N GLY A 44 -46.68 2.36 31.20
CA GLY A 44 -45.70 3.45 31.14
C GLY A 44 -46.36 4.82 31.08
N HIS A 45 -45.61 5.81 30.65
CA HIS A 45 -46.10 7.19 30.50
C HIS A 45 -46.25 7.53 29.02
N VAL A 46 -46.90 8.66 28.73
CA VAL A 46 -46.82 9.27 27.40
C VAL A 46 -45.34 9.46 27.01
N GLY A 47 -44.96 9.04 25.80
CA GLY A 47 -43.59 9.05 25.33
C GLY A 47 -42.76 7.80 25.65
N THR A 48 -43.31 6.81 26.37
CA THR A 48 -42.63 5.51 26.57
C THR A 48 -42.46 4.79 25.23
N GLU A 49 -41.27 4.26 24.97
CA GLU A 49 -41.01 3.34 23.86
C GLU A 49 -41.52 1.94 24.22
N VAL A 50 -42.36 1.38 23.35
CA VAL A 50 -42.98 0.06 23.54
C VAL A 50 -42.62 -0.84 22.37
N ASN A 51 -41.95 -1.95 22.68
CA ASN A 51 -41.63 -2.99 21.72
C ASN A 51 -42.84 -3.90 21.48
N VAL A 52 -43.20 -4.10 20.22
CA VAL A 52 -44.29 -4.97 19.78
C VAL A 52 -43.71 -6.05 18.89
N ILE A 53 -43.82 -7.30 19.34
CA ILE A 53 -43.48 -8.48 18.56
C ILE A 53 -44.79 -9.17 18.18
N GLY A 54 -44.98 -9.40 16.90
CA GLY A 54 -46.20 -9.98 16.36
C GLY A 54 -45.99 -10.60 15.00
N GLN A 55 -47.10 -10.89 14.33
CA GLN A 55 -47.11 -11.39 12.96
C GLN A 55 -48.37 -10.91 12.23
N ILE A 56 -48.25 -10.69 10.92
CA ILE A 56 -49.34 -10.41 9.98
C ILE A 56 -49.54 -11.58 9.02
N SER A 57 -50.66 -11.59 8.27
CA SER A 57 -50.97 -12.67 7.33
C SER A 57 -50.27 -12.51 5.98
N THR A 58 -50.01 -11.27 5.56
CA THR A 58 -49.36 -10.96 4.27
C THR A 58 -47.84 -11.06 4.36
N VAL A 59 -47.25 -11.97 3.58
CA VAL A 59 -45.79 -12.12 3.48
C VAL A 59 -45.16 -10.85 2.90
N ASN A 60 -44.20 -10.27 3.63
CA ASN A 60 -43.55 -8.98 3.39
C ASN A 60 -44.57 -7.84 3.21
N GLY A 61 -45.73 -7.95 3.85
CA GLY A 61 -46.81 -6.96 3.79
C GLY A 61 -46.56 -5.75 4.67
N SER A 62 -47.27 -4.65 4.36
CA SER A 62 -47.31 -3.48 5.23
C SER A 62 -48.19 -3.74 6.45
N TYR A 63 -47.75 -3.25 7.60
CA TYR A 63 -48.52 -3.31 8.85
C TYR A 63 -48.67 -1.93 9.49
N GLU A 64 -49.67 -1.82 10.35
CA GLU A 64 -49.91 -0.67 11.23
C GLU A 64 -50.00 -1.14 12.68
N ILE A 65 -49.32 -0.46 13.59
CA ILE A 65 -49.57 -0.54 15.03
C ILE A 65 -50.53 0.60 15.36
N LEU A 66 -51.72 0.24 15.84
CA LEU A 66 -52.79 1.15 16.21
C LEU A 66 -52.85 1.29 17.73
N PHE A 67 -52.99 2.52 18.22
CA PHE A 67 -53.18 2.87 19.62
C PHE A 67 -54.52 3.59 19.76
N ASP A 68 -55.47 3.00 20.50
CA ASP A 68 -56.89 3.40 20.54
C ASP A 68 -57.54 3.56 19.16
N GLY A 69 -57.08 2.76 18.19
CA GLY A 69 -57.52 2.84 16.79
C GLY A 69 -56.89 3.97 15.97
N GLU A 70 -56.05 4.83 16.57
CA GLU A 70 -55.22 5.81 15.85
C GLU A 70 -53.88 5.19 15.43
N LEU A 71 -53.35 5.57 14.27
CA LEU A 71 -52.05 5.09 13.80
C LEU A 71 -50.91 5.59 14.70
N ALA A 72 -50.23 4.67 15.38
CA ALA A 72 -49.06 4.97 16.19
C ALA A 72 -47.74 4.73 15.44
N LYS A 73 -47.70 3.69 14.60
CA LYS A 73 -46.51 3.31 13.81
C LYS A 73 -46.93 2.48 12.60
N ASN A 74 -46.16 2.54 11.52
CA ASN A 74 -46.28 1.62 10.39
C ASN A 74 -44.92 1.08 9.96
N GLY A 75 -44.93 -0.03 9.24
CA GLY A 75 -43.73 -0.69 8.76
C GLY A 75 -44.04 -1.78 7.74
N THR A 76 -43.02 -2.57 7.41
CA THR A 76 -43.13 -3.75 6.54
C THR A 76 -42.62 -4.96 7.31
N ALA A 77 -43.38 -6.05 7.31
CA ALA A 77 -43.01 -7.28 7.99
C ALA A 77 -41.84 -7.98 7.29
N ASP A 78 -41.03 -8.73 8.04
CA ASP A 78 -40.08 -9.69 7.48
C ASP A 78 -40.74 -11.06 7.44
N LEU A 79 -40.99 -11.57 6.23
CA LEU A 79 -41.96 -12.63 5.98
C LEU A 79 -43.30 -12.23 6.60
N THR A 80 -43.75 -12.91 7.65
CA THR A 80 -44.96 -12.54 8.39
C THR A 80 -44.66 -11.84 9.70
N ALA A 81 -43.40 -11.77 10.14
CA ALA A 81 -43.04 -11.30 11.47
C ALA A 81 -42.96 -9.77 11.56
N VAL A 82 -43.45 -9.23 12.67
CA VAL A 82 -43.37 -7.82 13.05
C VAL A 82 -42.57 -7.73 14.35
N SER A 83 -41.56 -6.88 14.38
CA SER A 83 -40.79 -6.54 15.57
C SER A 83 -40.41 -5.07 15.45
N ASP A 84 -41.17 -4.19 16.10
CA ASP A 84 -40.98 -2.75 15.98
C ASP A 84 -41.32 -2.02 17.29
N ILE A 85 -40.87 -0.78 17.39
CA ILE A 85 -41.05 0.09 18.54
C ILE A 85 -41.97 1.24 18.14
N PHE A 86 -43.03 1.44 18.92
CA PHE A 86 -43.83 2.66 18.86
C PHE A 86 -43.63 3.50 20.11
N ILE A 87 -43.82 4.82 19.99
CA ILE A 87 -43.79 5.75 21.12
C ILE A 87 -45.23 5.99 21.55
N VAL A 88 -45.53 5.76 22.84
CA VAL A 88 -46.88 5.96 23.39
C VAL A 88 -47.33 7.40 23.10
N PRO A 89 -48.41 7.59 22.33
CA PRO A 89 -48.88 8.92 21.95
C PRO A 89 -49.48 9.64 23.15
N ASN A 90 -49.73 10.94 23.00
CA ASN A 90 -50.43 11.71 24.02
C ASN A 90 -51.87 11.18 24.17
N SER A 91 -52.21 10.67 25.35
CA SER A 91 -53.55 10.17 25.70
C SER A 91 -53.75 10.28 27.22
N THR A 92 -54.97 9.99 27.68
CA THR A 92 -55.35 10.11 29.10
C THR A 92 -54.74 9.01 29.96
N ALA A 93 -54.91 9.08 31.29
CA ALA A 93 -54.59 7.96 32.19
C ALA A 93 -55.50 6.75 31.90
N GLY A 94 -55.00 5.55 32.15
CA GLY A 94 -55.80 4.33 32.19
C GLY A 94 -55.45 3.32 31.12
N LEU A 95 -56.42 2.46 30.79
CA LEU A 95 -56.25 1.33 29.88
C LEU A 95 -56.47 1.77 28.44
N HIS A 96 -55.48 1.52 27.58
CA HIS A 96 -55.51 1.83 26.15
C HIS A 96 -55.35 0.58 25.30
N GLU A 97 -56.03 0.56 24.15
CA GLU A 97 -56.00 -0.57 23.24
C GLU A 97 -54.82 -0.44 22.25
N VAL A 98 -54.04 -1.51 22.13
CA VAL A 98 -52.98 -1.66 21.12
C VAL A 98 -53.35 -2.83 20.20
N ARG A 99 -53.29 -2.58 18.89
CA ARG A 99 -53.60 -3.58 17.87
C ARG A 99 -52.57 -3.55 16.76
N LEU A 100 -52.30 -4.72 16.19
CA LEU A 100 -51.51 -4.85 14.96
C LEU A 100 -52.48 -5.10 13.80
N ARG A 101 -52.38 -4.33 12.72
CA ARG A 101 -53.22 -4.45 11.52
C ARG A 101 -52.39 -4.81 10.31
N ASP A 102 -52.82 -5.83 9.58
CA ASP A 102 -52.35 -6.14 8.23
C ASP A 102 -53.11 -5.23 7.25
N VAL A 103 -52.40 -4.33 6.57
CA VAL A 103 -53.00 -3.29 5.72
C VAL A 103 -53.67 -3.88 4.48
N LEU A 104 -53.10 -4.96 3.92
CA LEU A 104 -53.61 -5.53 2.67
C LEU A 104 -54.92 -6.29 2.90
N ASN A 105 -54.96 -7.08 3.97
CA ASN A 105 -56.11 -7.92 4.30
C ASN A 105 -57.15 -7.23 5.18
N ASP A 106 -56.83 -6.02 5.67
CA ASP A 106 -57.65 -5.25 6.60
C ASP A 106 -58.05 -6.05 7.86
N THR A 107 -57.10 -6.84 8.37
CA THR A 107 -57.30 -7.73 9.53
C THR A 107 -56.44 -7.28 10.70
N GLU A 108 -57.04 -7.22 11.89
CA GLU A 108 -56.38 -6.79 13.12
C GLU A 108 -56.15 -7.95 14.10
N SER A 109 -55.15 -7.82 14.96
CA SER A 109 -54.94 -8.70 16.09
C SER A 109 -56.03 -8.55 17.16
N ALA A 110 -56.08 -9.51 18.08
CA ALA A 110 -56.75 -9.30 19.37
C ALA A 110 -56.19 -8.06 20.09
N VAL A 111 -57.02 -7.45 20.95
CA VAL A 111 -56.64 -6.28 21.75
C VAL A 111 -55.54 -6.64 22.73
N TRP A 112 -54.46 -5.88 22.70
CA TRP A 112 -53.48 -5.82 23.77
C TRP A 112 -53.68 -4.54 24.56
N ASN A 113 -53.54 -4.61 25.88
CA ASN A 113 -53.78 -3.45 26.73
C ASN A 113 -52.46 -2.83 27.16
N PHE A 114 -52.33 -1.53 26.98
CA PHE A 114 -51.26 -0.72 27.54
C PHE A 114 -51.83 0.24 28.58
N THR A 115 -51.25 0.28 29.77
CA THR A 115 -51.72 1.19 30.83
C THR A 115 -50.88 2.47 30.84
N ILE A 116 -51.50 3.62 30.53
CA ILE A 116 -50.87 4.93 30.71
C ILE A 116 -51.03 5.38 32.16
N GLN A 117 -49.90 5.69 32.79
CA GLN A 117 -49.82 6.29 34.11
C GLN A 117 -49.59 7.80 34.01
N THR A 118 -50.27 8.57 34.86
CA THR A 118 -50.06 10.02 34.98
C THR A 118 -48.60 10.31 35.32
N ARG A 119 -48.01 11.31 34.64
CA ARG A 119 -46.69 11.83 34.95
C ARG A 119 -46.74 13.33 35.14
N TYR A 120 -46.29 13.77 36.30
CA TYR A 120 -45.99 15.18 36.59
C TYR A 120 -44.50 15.41 36.40
N THR A 121 -44.15 16.51 35.76
CA THR A 121 -42.76 16.92 35.58
C THR A 121 -42.63 18.41 35.85
N ILE A 122 -41.50 18.80 36.43
CA ILE A 122 -41.11 20.19 36.64
C ILE A 122 -39.63 20.32 36.35
N LYS A 123 -39.24 21.38 35.62
CA LYS A 123 -37.84 21.65 35.30
C LYS A 123 -37.60 23.14 35.10
N ALA A 124 -36.39 23.59 35.38
CA ALA A 124 -35.93 24.91 34.96
C ALA A 124 -35.39 24.88 33.53
N VAL A 125 -35.50 26.01 32.83
CA VAL A 125 -34.79 26.25 31.57
C VAL A 125 -33.38 26.73 31.89
N ILE A 126 -32.39 25.86 31.64
CA ILE A 126 -30.97 26.14 31.86
C ILE A 126 -30.23 26.20 30.52
N PRO A 127 -29.12 26.97 30.42
CA PRO A 127 -28.28 26.97 29.23
C PRO A 127 -27.62 25.60 29.00
N PRO A 128 -27.23 25.27 27.75
CA PRO A 128 -26.50 24.04 27.47
C PRO A 128 -25.10 24.08 28.10
N GLY A 129 -24.70 22.97 28.73
CA GLY A 129 -23.39 22.83 29.34
C GLY A 129 -22.24 23.05 28.34
N PRO A 130 -21.09 23.62 28.77
CA PRO A 130 -20.73 23.93 30.16
C PRO A 130 -21.27 25.28 30.67
N ASN A 131 -21.98 26.06 29.86
CA ASN A 131 -22.56 27.32 30.30
C ASN A 131 -23.60 27.07 31.40
N GLN A 132 -23.72 27.99 32.35
CA GLN A 132 -24.64 27.88 33.47
C GLN A 132 -25.30 29.22 33.81
N LEU A 133 -26.35 29.17 34.64
CA LEU A 133 -26.99 30.37 35.17
C LEU A 133 -26.06 31.01 36.21
N GLN A 134 -25.98 32.35 36.21
CA GLN A 134 -25.23 33.11 37.22
C GLN A 134 -26.14 33.79 38.22
N GLU A 135 -25.58 34.26 39.34
CA GLU A 135 -26.34 35.08 40.28
C GLU A 135 -27.07 36.24 39.57
N GLY A 136 -28.32 36.48 39.98
CA GLY A 136 -29.20 37.48 39.40
C GLY A 136 -29.83 37.09 38.06
N SER A 137 -29.64 35.85 37.59
CA SER A 137 -30.36 35.32 36.41
C SER A 137 -31.86 35.15 36.70
N ASN A 138 -32.70 35.50 35.74
CA ASN A 138 -34.11 35.11 35.75
C ASN A 138 -34.23 33.66 35.24
N VAL A 139 -35.05 32.86 35.92
CA VAL A 139 -35.18 31.43 35.63
C VAL A 139 -36.62 31.09 35.27
N THR A 140 -36.83 30.57 34.06
CA THR A 140 -38.12 30.04 33.65
C THR A 140 -38.28 28.61 34.13
N ILE A 141 -39.30 28.36 34.94
CA ILE A 141 -39.68 27.05 35.45
C ILE A 141 -40.88 26.56 34.65
N VAL A 142 -40.79 25.36 34.09
CA VAL A 142 -41.83 24.73 33.29
C VAL A 142 -42.36 23.52 34.02
N ALA A 143 -43.67 23.47 34.22
CA ALA A 143 -44.37 22.30 34.72
C ALA A 143 -45.21 21.69 33.60
N MET A 144 -45.26 20.36 33.55
CA MET A 144 -45.99 19.60 32.55
C MET A 144 -46.61 18.35 33.16
N ILE A 145 -47.83 18.07 32.73
CA ILE A 145 -48.60 16.88 33.09
C ILE A 145 -48.94 16.15 31.80
N THR A 146 -48.70 14.84 31.80
CA THR A 146 -49.05 13.94 30.69
C THR A 146 -49.76 12.71 31.23
N GLY A 147 -50.70 12.14 30.48
CA GLY A 147 -51.37 10.91 30.90
C GLY A 147 -52.32 11.10 32.08
N GLU A 148 -52.93 12.27 32.25
CA GLU A 148 -53.93 12.54 33.29
C GLU A 148 -55.37 12.33 32.76
N GLU A 149 -56.40 12.36 33.62
CA GLU A 149 -57.79 12.34 33.14
C GLU A 149 -58.12 13.56 32.25
N ALA A 150 -59.01 13.36 31.27
CA ALA A 150 -59.46 14.43 30.37
C ALA A 150 -60.26 15.52 31.09
N ASN A 151 -60.01 16.79 30.77
CA ASN A 151 -60.70 17.96 31.35
C ASN A 151 -60.69 17.99 32.89
N LYS A 152 -59.70 17.34 33.52
CA LYS A 152 -59.52 17.36 34.96
C LYS A 152 -59.11 18.76 35.39
N THR A 153 -59.78 19.24 36.43
CA THR A 153 -59.48 20.52 37.05
C THR A 153 -58.86 20.29 38.41
N ASP A 154 -57.70 20.90 38.67
CA ASP A 154 -57.04 20.90 39.97
C ASP A 154 -56.33 22.23 40.20
N HIS A 155 -55.86 22.47 41.42
CA HIS A 155 -55.19 23.69 41.81
C HIS A 155 -53.83 23.37 42.45
N ALA A 156 -52.78 23.99 41.93
CA ALA A 156 -51.42 23.79 42.39
C ALA A 156 -50.67 25.11 42.52
N ARG A 157 -49.47 25.06 43.07
CA ARG A 157 -48.50 26.16 43.08
C ARG A 157 -47.11 25.59 42.85
N ILE A 158 -46.21 26.42 42.35
CA ILE A 158 -44.80 26.08 42.29
C ILE A 158 -44.15 26.70 43.53
N THR A 159 -43.49 25.87 44.32
CA THR A 159 -42.63 26.30 45.41
C THR A 159 -41.19 26.20 44.98
N LEU A 160 -40.37 27.15 45.42
CA LEU A 160 -38.95 27.19 45.16
C LEU A 160 -38.22 27.39 46.49
N GLU A 161 -37.33 26.49 46.84
CA GLU A 161 -36.48 26.58 48.02
C GLU A 161 -35.07 27.01 47.57
N ASP A 162 -34.58 28.10 48.16
CA ASP A 162 -33.24 28.60 47.87
C ASP A 162 -32.16 27.88 48.71
N PRO A 163 -30.85 28.03 48.38
CA PRO A 163 -29.76 27.45 49.16
C PRO A 163 -29.71 27.87 50.64
N ALA A 164 -30.47 28.90 51.03
CA ALA A 164 -30.63 29.32 52.43
C ALA A 164 -31.81 28.62 53.13
N ASN A 165 -32.39 27.57 52.50
CA ASN A 165 -33.56 26.80 52.93
C ASN A 165 -34.81 27.66 53.14
N VAL A 166 -34.99 28.69 52.30
CA VAL A 166 -36.19 29.53 52.37
C VAL A 166 -37.04 29.36 51.13
N THR A 167 -38.28 28.99 51.36
CA THR A 167 -39.26 28.70 50.32
C THR A 167 -40.02 29.95 49.86
N SER A 168 -40.03 30.20 48.56
CA SER A 168 -40.92 31.14 47.87
C SER A 168 -42.01 30.38 47.13
N SER A 169 -43.19 30.96 46.98
CA SER A 169 -44.32 30.32 46.27
C SER A 169 -44.86 31.23 45.17
N SER A 170 -45.22 30.63 44.04
CA SER A 170 -46.01 31.31 43.02
C SER A 170 -47.42 31.62 43.53
N GLU A 171 -48.14 32.48 42.82
CA GLU A 171 -49.61 32.49 42.90
C GLU A 171 -50.19 31.12 42.54
N GLU A 172 -51.43 30.88 42.95
CA GLU A 172 -52.16 29.66 42.64
C GLU A 172 -52.35 29.49 41.13
N ILE A 173 -52.14 28.26 40.66
CA ILE A 173 -52.16 27.87 39.25
C ILE A 173 -53.34 26.93 39.05
N LEU A 174 -54.22 27.28 38.11
CA LEU A 174 -55.27 26.40 37.64
C LEU A 174 -54.69 25.34 36.69
N ILE A 175 -54.80 24.08 37.09
CA ILE A 175 -54.55 22.93 36.22
C ILE A 175 -55.87 22.60 35.52
N LEU A 176 -55.87 22.67 34.18
CA LEU A 176 -56.97 22.22 33.34
C LEU A 176 -56.40 21.37 32.21
N THR A 177 -56.51 20.05 32.34
CA THR A 177 -55.97 19.12 31.34
C THR A 177 -56.82 19.14 30.06
N SER A 178 -56.15 18.95 28.93
CA SER A 178 -56.82 18.78 27.64
C SER A 178 -57.63 17.49 27.56
N LEU A 179 -58.34 17.29 26.45
CA LEU A 179 -59.06 16.04 26.14
C LEU A 179 -58.15 14.80 26.13
N LYS A 180 -56.84 14.98 25.93
CA LYS A 180 -55.83 13.92 25.94
C LYS A 180 -55.01 13.89 27.23
N GLY A 181 -55.50 14.49 28.33
CA GLY A 181 -54.82 14.42 29.63
C GLY A 181 -53.52 15.21 29.75
N TYR A 182 -53.30 16.16 28.83
CA TYR A 182 -52.08 16.98 28.77
C TYR A 182 -52.30 18.39 29.33
N TRP A 183 -51.33 18.91 30.09
CA TRP A 183 -51.29 20.30 30.56
C TRP A 183 -49.85 20.79 30.68
N THR A 184 -49.62 22.10 30.47
CA THR A 184 -48.34 22.74 30.70
C THR A 184 -48.50 24.20 31.11
N THR A 185 -47.58 24.70 31.93
CA THR A 185 -47.44 26.11 32.30
C THR A 185 -45.97 26.47 32.46
N SER A 186 -45.66 27.76 32.38
CA SER A 186 -44.38 28.31 32.82
C SER A 186 -44.56 29.43 33.84
N LYS A 187 -43.57 29.59 34.72
CA LYS A 187 -43.44 30.69 35.69
C LYS A 187 -42.01 31.17 35.70
N ASN A 188 -41.81 32.48 35.76
CA ASN A 188 -40.49 33.10 35.83
C ASN A 188 -40.15 33.44 37.28
N TYR A 189 -39.09 32.86 37.82
CA TYR A 189 -38.51 33.28 39.08
C TYR A 189 -37.51 34.41 38.83
N PRO A 190 -37.55 35.50 39.62
CA PRO A 190 -38.39 35.74 40.81
C PRO A 190 -39.76 36.39 40.53
N SER A 191 -40.03 36.90 39.32
CA SER A 191 -41.15 37.81 39.06
C SER A 191 -42.54 37.25 39.37
N ASP A 192 -42.74 35.95 39.20
CA ASP A 192 -44.04 35.29 39.37
C ASP A 192 -44.20 34.64 40.75
N PHE A 193 -43.28 34.93 41.67
CA PHE A 193 -43.21 34.36 43.00
C PHE A 193 -43.36 35.46 44.05
N ASN A 194 -43.97 35.11 45.19
CA ASN A 194 -44.02 35.95 46.37
C ASN A 194 -42.65 35.95 47.09
N SER A 195 -41.58 36.28 46.36
CA SER A 195 -40.20 36.23 46.84
C SER A 195 -39.76 37.53 47.53
N GLY A 196 -40.58 38.59 47.48
CA GLY A 196 -40.21 39.91 48.00
C GLY A 196 -39.00 40.47 47.25
N ASN A 197 -37.95 40.86 47.98
CA ASN A 197 -36.69 41.29 47.37
C ASN A 197 -35.76 40.12 47.01
N ARG A 198 -36.19 38.86 47.13
CA ARG A 198 -35.33 37.69 46.87
C ARG A 198 -35.30 37.36 45.38
N THR A 199 -34.11 37.12 44.87
CA THR A 199 -33.85 36.62 43.51
C THR A 199 -32.84 35.47 43.58
N THR A 200 -32.16 35.13 42.49
CA THR A 200 -31.07 34.14 42.45
C THR A 200 -29.76 34.72 42.99
N PHE A 201 -29.76 35.23 44.23
CA PHE A 201 -28.58 35.87 44.84
C PHE A 201 -27.69 34.94 45.68
N PHE A 202 -27.98 33.64 45.68
CA PHE A 202 -27.15 32.63 46.33
C PHE A 202 -26.61 31.69 45.27
N VAL A 203 -25.32 31.41 45.33
CA VAL A 203 -24.71 30.27 44.66
C VAL A 203 -25.25 28.96 45.24
N GLY A 204 -25.49 27.96 44.38
CA GLY A 204 -25.91 26.62 44.78
C GLY A 204 -27.19 26.14 44.10
N ASP A 205 -27.73 25.03 44.63
CA ASP A 205 -28.90 24.36 44.09
C ASP A 205 -30.19 24.95 44.64
N TYR A 206 -31.08 25.32 43.74
CA TYR A 206 -32.45 25.74 44.02
C TYR A 206 -33.39 24.57 43.74
N GLU A 207 -34.13 24.14 44.75
CA GLU A 207 -35.13 23.09 44.60
C GLU A 207 -36.46 23.67 44.15
N ILE A 208 -37.08 23.06 43.15
CA ILE A 208 -38.38 23.45 42.61
C ILE A 208 -39.36 22.31 42.78
N THR A 209 -40.55 22.60 43.29
CA THR A 209 -41.56 21.59 43.58
C THR A 209 -42.92 22.07 43.07
N LEU A 210 -43.62 21.20 42.35
CA LEU A 210 -45.02 21.38 42.03
C LEU A 210 -45.86 20.75 43.15
N VAL A 211 -46.64 21.55 43.87
CA VAL A 211 -47.43 21.11 45.03
C VAL A 211 -48.90 21.49 44.84
N LYS A 212 -49.82 20.57 45.08
CA LYS A 212 -51.26 20.87 45.11
C LYS A 212 -51.59 21.82 46.26
N VAL A 213 -52.72 22.52 46.15
CA VAL A 213 -53.25 23.32 47.27
C VAL A 213 -53.53 22.46 48.52
N SER A 214 -53.78 21.16 48.35
CA SER A 214 -53.93 20.16 49.43
C SER A 214 -52.62 19.72 50.10
N ASN A 215 -51.48 20.33 49.75
CA ASN A 215 -50.11 19.99 50.21
C ASN A 215 -49.60 18.61 49.76
N GLU A 216 -50.10 18.09 48.64
CA GLU A 216 -49.54 16.91 47.97
C GLU A 216 -48.44 17.32 46.97
N THR A 217 -47.24 16.77 47.11
CA THR A 217 -46.15 16.99 46.14
C THR A 217 -46.38 16.16 44.89
N LEU A 218 -46.46 16.83 43.74
CA LEU A 218 -46.68 16.22 42.43
C LEU A 218 -45.39 15.91 41.69
N ALA A 219 -44.43 16.84 41.70
CA ALA A 219 -43.15 16.70 41.05
C ALA A 219 -42.09 17.57 41.74
N THR A 220 -40.84 17.13 41.67
CA THR A 220 -39.66 17.88 42.13
C THR A 220 -38.66 18.03 40.98
N GLY A 221 -37.81 19.05 41.07
CA GLY A 221 -36.70 19.31 40.18
C GLY A 221 -35.74 20.29 40.84
N ASN A 222 -34.66 20.65 40.16
CA ASN A 222 -33.72 21.66 40.66
C ASN A 222 -33.05 22.42 39.51
N PHE A 223 -32.31 23.47 39.87
CA PHE A 223 -31.33 24.12 39.01
C PHE A 223 -30.23 24.75 39.85
N THR A 224 -29.03 24.89 39.28
CA THR A 224 -27.89 25.47 39.97
C THR A 224 -27.66 26.91 39.49
N ILE A 225 -27.36 27.80 40.45
CA ILE A 225 -26.87 29.15 40.19
C ILE A 225 -25.38 29.18 40.55
N GLY A 226 -24.56 29.64 39.61
CA GLY A 226 -23.13 29.83 39.80
C GLY A 226 -22.73 31.28 40.04
N LEU A 227 -21.49 31.45 40.49
CA LEU A 227 -20.74 32.71 40.41
C LEU A 227 -20.13 32.90 39.01
N THR A 228 -19.82 31.82 38.31
CA THR A 228 -19.18 31.83 36.98
C THR A 228 -20.17 31.55 35.85
N ASP A 229 -19.91 32.09 34.64
CA ASP A 229 -20.79 31.92 33.48
C ASP A 229 -20.79 30.51 32.87
N ALA A 230 -19.79 29.69 33.23
CA ALA A 230 -19.70 28.27 32.92
C ALA A 230 -19.12 27.48 34.11
N SER A 231 -19.36 26.17 34.14
CA SER A 231 -18.79 25.25 35.12
C SER A 231 -17.44 24.66 34.68
N GLU A 232 -17.12 24.75 33.39
CA GLU A 232 -15.89 24.26 32.78
C GLU A 232 -15.35 25.26 31.76
N TYR A 233 -14.03 25.42 31.75
CA TYR A 233 -13.30 26.32 30.88
C TYR A 233 -12.07 25.64 30.28
N TYR A 234 -11.61 26.17 29.15
CA TYR A 234 -10.31 25.89 28.56
C TYR A 234 -9.35 27.05 28.83
N ARG A 235 -8.04 26.80 28.68
CA ARG A 235 -7.05 27.88 28.70
C ARG A 235 -7.41 28.97 27.68
N PHE A 236 -7.04 30.21 27.99
CA PHE A 236 -7.37 31.43 27.23
C PHE A 236 -8.84 31.85 27.23
N GLN A 237 -9.76 31.03 27.74
CA GLN A 237 -11.11 31.51 28.00
C GLN A 237 -11.13 32.46 29.19
N THR A 238 -12.11 33.35 29.17
CA THR A 238 -12.37 34.31 30.25
C THR A 238 -13.46 33.77 31.14
N VAL A 239 -13.14 33.55 32.41
CA VAL A 239 -14.09 33.29 33.48
C VAL A 239 -14.77 34.61 33.83
N LYS A 240 -16.07 34.73 33.57
CA LYS A 240 -16.85 35.88 34.00
C LYS A 240 -17.46 35.59 35.36
N ILE A 241 -17.14 36.42 36.34
CA ILE A 241 -17.52 36.25 37.74
C ILE A 241 -18.57 37.30 38.06
N LYS A 242 -19.68 36.87 38.65
CA LYS A 242 -20.78 37.74 39.05
C LYS A 242 -21.35 37.30 40.40
N ALA A 243 -21.46 38.26 41.32
CA ALA A 243 -22.10 38.07 42.62
C ALA A 243 -22.97 39.30 42.97
N LEU A 244 -24.04 39.11 43.73
CA LEU A 244 -25.04 40.14 44.04
C LEU A 244 -25.41 40.19 45.53
N ASN A 245 -26.31 41.13 45.88
CA ASN A 245 -26.93 41.28 47.19
C ASN A 245 -25.96 41.73 48.31
N PHE A 246 -25.08 42.66 47.97
CA PHE A 246 -24.20 43.33 48.91
C PHE A 246 -24.66 44.76 49.21
N THR A 247 -24.65 45.17 50.47
CA THR A 247 -24.97 46.55 50.87
C THR A 247 -23.82 47.52 50.54
N VAL A 248 -24.13 48.80 50.30
CA VAL A 248 -23.15 49.86 50.03
C VAL A 248 -22.14 50.01 51.17
N SER A 249 -20.85 50.13 50.79
CA SER A 249 -19.66 50.46 51.59
C SER A 249 -18.78 49.27 52.03
N GLU A 250 -17.50 49.32 51.59
CA GLU A 250 -16.31 48.54 51.98
C GLU A 250 -15.87 47.34 51.11
N ALA A 251 -14.57 47.03 51.20
CA ALA A 251 -13.75 46.35 50.19
C ALA A 251 -14.15 44.90 49.92
N PHE A 252 -14.64 44.66 48.70
CA PHE A 252 -14.85 43.32 48.16
C PHE A 252 -13.53 42.66 47.85
N ARG A 253 -13.51 41.34 47.95
CA ARG A 253 -12.38 40.53 47.54
C ARG A 253 -12.87 39.33 46.76
N ILE A 254 -12.42 39.23 45.51
CA ILE A 254 -12.60 38.04 44.68
C ILE A 254 -11.27 37.30 44.67
N ARG A 255 -11.30 36.00 44.94
CA ARG A 255 -10.15 35.11 44.82
C ARG A 255 -10.49 33.93 43.95
N ILE A 256 -9.56 33.55 43.08
CA ILE A 256 -9.53 32.24 42.47
C ILE A 256 -8.30 31.51 42.99
N THR A 257 -8.51 30.30 43.49
CA THR A 257 -7.45 29.44 44.00
C THR A 257 -7.40 28.10 43.26
N TYR A 258 -6.20 27.56 43.08
CA TYR A 258 -5.94 26.21 42.63
C TYR A 258 -5.01 25.54 43.64
N GLU A 259 -5.38 24.38 44.19
CA GLU A 259 -4.63 23.72 45.28
C GLU A 259 -4.31 24.69 46.45
N ASP A 260 -5.28 25.52 46.80
CA ASP A 260 -5.21 26.58 47.82
C ASP A 260 -4.24 27.75 47.54
N GLU A 261 -3.53 27.74 46.41
CA GLU A 261 -2.72 28.87 45.93
C GLU A 261 -3.56 29.90 45.17
N ILE A 262 -3.38 31.18 45.46
CA ILE A 262 -4.13 32.28 44.82
C ILE A 262 -3.55 32.52 43.40
N VAL A 263 -4.36 32.23 42.37
CA VAL A 263 -3.99 32.47 40.97
C VAL A 263 -4.56 33.78 40.42
N PHE A 264 -5.56 34.34 41.10
CA PHE A 264 -6.17 35.62 40.77
C PHE A 264 -6.77 36.25 42.03
N GLU A 265 -6.55 37.55 42.21
CA GLU A 265 -7.22 38.35 43.24
C GLU A 265 -7.68 39.68 42.63
N SER A 266 -8.90 40.09 42.97
CA SER A 266 -9.46 41.39 42.57
C SER A 266 -10.16 42.06 43.76
N LEU A 267 -10.03 43.38 43.85
CA LEU A 267 -10.64 44.22 44.89
C LEU A 267 -11.58 45.25 44.24
N PRO A 268 -12.73 44.83 43.69
CA PRO A 268 -13.62 45.73 42.98
C PRO A 268 -14.23 46.76 43.95
N ASN A 269 -14.24 48.04 43.54
CA ASN A 269 -14.88 49.12 44.29
C ASN A 269 -16.27 49.40 43.72
N VAL A 270 -17.24 48.56 44.07
CA VAL A 270 -18.58 48.58 43.50
C VAL A 270 -19.64 48.48 44.59
N SER A 271 -20.86 48.93 44.31
CA SER A 271 -22.00 48.77 45.22
C SER A 271 -23.06 47.88 44.60
N GLY A 272 -23.51 46.87 45.35
CA GLY A 272 -24.64 46.01 44.97
C GLY A 272 -24.26 44.80 44.11
N ILE A 273 -23.65 45.02 42.95
CA ILE A 273 -23.26 43.97 41.99
C ILE A 273 -21.74 43.95 41.86
N VAL A 274 -21.15 42.78 42.10
CA VAL A 274 -19.72 42.51 41.96
C VAL A 274 -19.49 41.74 40.67
N GLU A 275 -18.76 42.34 39.73
CA GLU A 275 -18.38 41.73 38.46
C GLU A 275 -16.87 41.78 38.27
N ALA A 276 -16.29 40.69 37.79
CA ALA A 276 -14.89 40.60 37.40
C ALA A 276 -14.68 39.57 36.31
N ASN A 277 -13.57 39.71 35.58
CA ASN A 277 -13.18 38.79 34.53
C ASN A 277 -11.76 38.30 34.80
N TRP A 278 -11.54 37.00 34.66
CA TRP A 278 -10.20 36.40 34.72
C TRP A 278 -9.95 35.57 33.47
N THR A 279 -8.89 35.90 32.72
CA THR A 279 -8.47 35.11 31.56
C THR A 279 -7.48 34.04 32.00
N ILE A 280 -7.80 32.78 31.72
CA ILE A 280 -6.96 31.63 32.07
C ILE A 280 -5.69 31.66 31.21
N THR A 281 -4.52 31.55 31.83
CA THR A 281 -3.23 31.61 31.14
C THR A 281 -2.86 30.30 30.43
N ALA A 282 -1.91 30.38 29.49
CA ALA A 282 -1.38 29.24 28.73
C ALA A 282 -0.78 28.12 29.61
N ASN A 283 -0.22 28.50 30.75
CA ASN A 283 0.46 27.62 31.69
C ASN A 283 -0.42 27.29 32.92
N ALA A 284 -1.71 27.64 32.89
CA ALA A 284 -2.62 27.29 33.97
C ALA A 284 -2.71 25.77 34.10
N SER A 285 -2.61 25.28 35.35
CA SER A 285 -2.83 23.89 35.69
C SER A 285 -4.23 23.43 35.27
N LEU A 286 -4.36 22.14 34.97
CA LEU A 286 -5.65 21.54 34.65
C LEU A 286 -6.25 21.01 35.95
N GLY A 287 -7.57 21.13 36.13
CA GLY A 287 -8.27 20.61 37.29
C GLY A 287 -9.28 21.59 37.87
N SER A 288 -9.66 21.35 39.13
CA SER A 288 -10.68 22.11 39.83
C SER A 288 -10.10 23.39 40.43
N TYR A 289 -10.66 24.52 40.05
CA TYR A 289 -10.41 25.84 40.62
C TYR A 289 -11.58 26.20 41.54
N LYS A 290 -11.28 26.98 42.58
CA LYS A 290 -12.28 27.50 43.53
C LYS A 290 -12.32 29.02 43.40
N VAL A 291 -13.49 29.57 43.10
CA VAL A 291 -13.76 31.01 43.18
C VAL A 291 -14.46 31.33 44.50
N GLU A 292 -14.00 32.38 45.17
CA GLU A 292 -14.58 32.91 46.40
C GLU A 292 -14.78 34.41 46.23
N VAL A 293 -15.98 34.90 46.60
CA VAL A 293 -16.28 36.32 46.75
C VAL A 293 -16.55 36.59 48.22
N SER A 294 -15.65 37.29 48.90
CA SER A 294 -15.78 37.65 50.31
C SER A 294 -15.85 39.15 50.54
N TRP A 295 -16.54 39.53 51.61
CA TRP A 295 -16.65 40.90 52.11
C TRP A 295 -16.67 40.86 53.64
N LYS A 296 -16.36 41.98 54.27
CA LYS A 296 -16.42 42.15 55.74
C LYS A 296 -17.13 43.46 56.06
N PRO A 297 -17.83 43.56 57.21
CA PRO A 297 -17.91 42.58 58.30
C PRO A 297 -19.11 41.61 58.24
N PHE A 298 -19.95 41.68 57.21
CA PHE A 298 -21.13 40.83 57.07
C PHE A 298 -20.82 39.61 56.21
N GLU A 299 -21.45 38.47 56.47
CA GLU A 299 -21.38 37.26 55.64
C GLU A 299 -22.82 36.89 55.23
N LYS A 300 -23.00 36.45 53.99
CA LYS A 300 -24.30 36.01 53.46
C LYS A 300 -24.64 34.73 54.22
N PRO A 301 -25.93 34.42 54.38
CA PRO A 301 -26.37 33.12 54.89
C PRO A 301 -25.74 31.94 54.14
N VAL A 302 -25.46 32.11 52.85
CA VAL A 302 -24.77 31.15 51.99
C VAL A 302 -23.53 31.84 51.43
N LEU A 303 -22.35 31.25 51.66
CA LEU A 303 -21.08 31.83 51.19
C LEU A 303 -21.01 31.78 49.66
N ASP A 304 -20.49 32.86 49.06
CA ASP A 304 -20.23 32.92 47.62
C ASP A 304 -18.93 32.17 47.32
N VAL A 305 -19.03 30.84 47.30
CA VAL A 305 -17.95 29.92 46.93
C VAL A 305 -18.45 28.95 45.87
N GLN A 306 -17.67 28.76 44.81
CA GLN A 306 -17.98 27.81 43.75
C GLN A 306 -16.71 27.15 43.23
N ASN A 307 -16.80 25.88 42.84
CA ASN A 307 -15.78 25.24 42.03
C ASN A 307 -16.12 25.31 40.54
N PHE A 308 -15.10 25.43 39.70
CA PHE A 308 -15.18 25.25 38.25
C PHE A 308 -13.93 24.50 37.75
N THR A 309 -14.00 23.89 36.57
CA THR A 309 -12.90 23.08 36.04
C THR A 309 -12.17 23.82 34.92
N VAL A 310 -10.84 23.76 34.89
CA VAL A 310 -10.04 24.08 33.71
C VAL A 310 -9.55 22.77 33.08
N THR A 311 -9.91 22.53 31.82
CA THR A 311 -9.56 21.31 31.09
C THR A 311 -8.87 21.62 29.75
N THR A 312 -8.48 20.57 29.03
CA THR A 312 -7.83 20.68 27.72
C THR A 312 -8.86 20.70 26.60
N LYS A 313 -8.54 21.45 25.54
CA LYS A 313 -9.20 21.34 24.25
C LYS A 313 -8.14 21.19 23.19
N SER A 314 -8.21 20.09 22.45
CA SER A 314 -7.33 19.83 21.31
C SER A 314 -7.98 20.30 20.02
N PHE A 315 -7.16 20.81 19.11
CA PHE A 315 -7.54 21.32 17.79
C PHE A 315 -6.75 20.56 16.73
N SER A 316 -7.40 20.36 15.59
CA SER A 316 -6.72 19.80 14.42
C SER A 316 -5.75 20.83 13.84
N CYS A 317 -4.51 20.40 13.61
CA CYS A 317 -3.49 21.19 12.94
C CYS A 317 -2.82 20.33 11.88
N GLU A 318 -2.85 20.78 10.63
CA GLU A 318 -2.17 20.14 9.50
C GLU A 318 -0.87 20.87 9.19
N VAL A 319 0.22 20.11 9.12
CA VAL A 319 1.53 20.63 8.74
C VAL A 319 1.91 20.05 7.38
N TRP A 320 2.04 20.93 6.38
CA TRP A 320 2.36 20.59 5.01
C TRP A 320 3.87 20.76 4.78
N ALA A 321 4.56 19.67 4.45
CA ALA A 321 6.00 19.69 4.22
C ALA A 321 6.33 19.84 2.74
N TYR A 322 7.12 20.87 2.43
CA TYR A 322 7.58 21.16 1.07
C TYR A 322 9.09 21.02 0.96
N ASN A 323 9.61 20.51 -0.15
CA ASN A 323 11.04 20.59 -0.46
C ASN A 323 11.41 21.98 -1.02
N LEU A 324 12.67 22.18 -1.41
CA LEU A 324 13.14 23.45 -1.98
C LEU A 324 12.58 23.76 -3.38
N ASP A 325 11.98 22.78 -4.05
CA ASP A 325 11.27 22.94 -5.33
C ASP A 325 9.76 23.23 -5.14
N ASN A 326 9.31 23.47 -3.89
CA ASN A 326 7.90 23.62 -3.52
C ASN A 326 7.02 22.39 -3.81
N GLU A 327 7.60 21.20 -3.85
CA GLU A 327 6.86 19.94 -3.97
C GLU A 327 6.62 19.32 -2.60
N LEU A 328 5.48 18.63 -2.46
CA LEU A 328 5.08 17.98 -1.22
C LEU A 328 5.96 16.76 -0.92
N VAL A 329 6.38 16.62 0.34
CA VAL A 329 7.31 15.57 0.76
C VAL A 329 6.63 14.59 1.71
N SER A 330 6.51 13.35 1.27
CA SER A 330 5.99 12.22 2.06
C SER A 330 7.05 11.61 2.98
N GLY A 331 6.67 11.18 4.19
CA GLY A 331 7.55 10.49 5.14
C GLY A 331 8.44 11.37 6.02
N VAL A 332 8.26 12.70 5.98
CA VAL A 332 8.95 13.65 6.87
C VAL A 332 8.42 13.46 8.28
N LEU A 333 9.29 13.23 9.25
CA LEU A 333 8.91 13.22 10.66
C LEU A 333 8.82 14.67 11.14
N VAL A 334 7.64 15.12 11.54
CA VAL A 334 7.41 16.46 12.06
C VAL A 334 7.20 16.36 13.57
N GLU A 335 7.95 17.14 14.33
CA GLU A 335 7.77 17.30 15.78
C GLU A 335 7.13 18.66 16.07
N ALA A 336 6.03 18.66 16.82
CA ALA A 336 5.42 19.87 17.38
C ALA A 336 5.95 20.08 18.80
N ARG A 337 6.67 21.18 19.02
CA ARG A 337 7.29 21.52 20.32
C ARG A 337 6.62 22.74 20.93
N ASN A 338 6.12 22.62 22.16
CA ASN A 338 5.57 23.77 22.90
C ASN A 338 6.60 24.37 23.87
N LEU A 339 6.26 25.50 24.51
CA LEU A 339 7.12 26.21 25.48
C LEU A 339 7.50 25.38 26.72
N SER A 340 6.77 24.31 27.01
CA SER A 340 7.06 23.37 28.11
C SER A 340 7.98 22.23 27.66
N ASN A 341 8.51 22.27 26.43
CA ASN A 341 9.24 21.19 25.76
C ASN A 341 8.47 19.87 25.67
N SER A 342 7.13 19.91 25.76
CA SER A 342 6.32 18.75 25.39
C SER A 342 6.38 18.59 23.88
N THR A 343 6.66 17.37 23.43
CA THR A 343 6.82 17.03 22.02
C THR A 343 5.79 16.00 21.61
N VAL A 344 5.04 16.30 20.53
CA VAL A 344 4.21 15.34 19.82
C VAL A 344 4.77 15.22 18.41
N ASP A 345 4.89 14.01 17.88
CA ASP A 345 5.41 13.79 16.54
C ASP A 345 4.49 12.93 15.67
N THR A 346 4.56 13.17 14.36
CA THR A 346 3.88 12.35 13.35
C THR A 346 4.64 12.45 12.04
N LYS A 347 4.35 11.55 11.09
CA LYS A 347 4.96 11.57 9.77
C LYS A 347 4.00 12.13 8.73
N THR A 348 4.55 12.81 7.73
CA THR A 348 3.76 13.23 6.58
C THR A 348 3.28 12.02 5.76
N THR A 349 2.03 12.07 5.33
CA THR A 349 1.40 11.07 4.44
C THR A 349 1.97 11.14 3.02
N SER A 350 1.46 10.29 2.11
CA SER A 350 1.76 10.39 0.67
C SER A 350 1.39 11.74 0.05
N GLU A 351 0.52 12.51 0.71
CA GLU A 351 0.11 13.85 0.29
C GLU A 351 0.98 14.94 0.94
N GLY A 352 2.02 14.58 1.72
CA GLY A 352 2.93 15.53 2.35
C GLY A 352 2.36 16.22 3.60
N VAL A 353 1.28 15.69 4.19
CA VAL A 353 0.59 16.28 5.34
C VAL A 353 0.84 15.49 6.62
N ALA A 354 1.22 16.20 7.69
CA ALA A 354 1.31 15.70 9.06
C ALA A 354 0.17 16.28 9.90
N SER A 355 -0.77 15.44 10.34
CA SER A 355 -1.94 15.88 11.11
C SER A 355 -1.74 15.69 12.61
N PHE A 356 -1.96 16.75 13.38
CA PHE A 356 -1.83 16.78 14.83
C PHE A 356 -3.15 17.16 15.52
N TYR A 357 -3.30 16.69 16.75
CA TYR A 357 -4.33 17.16 17.68
C TYR A 357 -3.64 17.86 18.85
N LEU A 358 -3.53 19.19 18.78
CA LEU A 358 -2.72 20.00 19.69
C LEU A 358 -3.59 20.87 20.58
N GLU A 359 -3.14 21.14 21.80
CA GLU A 359 -3.80 22.13 22.67
C GLU A 359 -3.67 23.54 22.07
N ALA A 360 -4.61 24.44 22.39
CA ALA A 360 -4.42 25.85 22.07
C ALA A 360 -3.21 26.39 22.83
N THR A 361 -2.07 26.50 22.17
CA THR A 361 -0.84 27.15 22.67
C THR A 361 0.05 27.48 21.48
N ASN A 362 1.26 27.97 21.74
CA ASN A 362 2.25 28.23 20.71
C ASN A 362 3.12 26.99 20.47
N TYR A 363 3.35 26.69 19.20
CA TYR A 363 4.20 25.57 18.76
C TYR A 363 5.26 26.02 17.76
N THR A 364 6.44 25.43 17.89
CA THR A 364 7.45 25.38 16.84
C THR A 364 7.41 23.98 16.22
N PHE A 365 7.31 23.90 14.89
CA PHE A 365 7.32 22.63 14.17
C PHE A 365 8.71 22.39 13.60
N VAL A 366 9.27 21.21 13.85
CA VAL A 366 10.61 20.82 13.40
C VAL A 366 10.50 19.58 12.52
N ALA A 367 10.99 19.67 11.29
CA ALA A 367 10.99 18.58 10.32
C ALA A 367 12.31 17.81 10.35
N PHE A 368 12.21 16.49 10.35
CA PHE A 368 13.31 15.56 10.30
C PHE A 368 13.16 14.61 9.11
N TRP A 369 14.29 14.34 8.44
CA TRP A 369 14.35 13.44 7.31
C TRP A 369 15.40 12.35 7.52
N ASN A 370 15.13 11.17 6.96
CA ASN A 370 15.95 9.99 7.14
C ASN A 370 16.28 9.37 5.77
N LEU A 371 17.55 9.45 5.37
CA LEU A 371 18.09 8.77 4.19
C LEU A 371 18.78 7.44 4.54
N SER A 372 19.19 7.24 5.80
CA SER A 372 19.90 6.06 6.29
C SER A 372 19.46 5.76 7.72
N ALA A 373 18.46 4.88 7.88
CA ALA A 373 17.93 4.52 9.18
C ALA A 373 19.04 3.90 10.06
N PRO A 374 19.08 4.18 11.39
CA PRO A 374 18.04 4.83 12.19
C PRO A 374 18.20 6.35 12.40
N GLN A 375 19.23 7.00 11.84
CA GLN A 375 19.53 8.39 12.17
C GLN A 375 18.75 9.39 11.30
N LYS A 376 18.24 10.44 11.94
CA LYS A 376 17.46 11.51 11.29
C LYS A 376 18.24 12.83 11.32
N LYS A 377 18.12 13.64 10.26
CA LYS A 377 18.67 14.99 10.19
C LYS A 377 17.53 15.99 10.28
N GLN A 378 17.67 17.06 11.06
CA GLN A 378 16.76 18.21 10.98
C GLN A 378 16.90 18.86 9.59
N VAL A 379 15.78 19.06 8.91
CA VAL A 379 15.72 19.63 7.56
C VAL A 379 14.87 20.90 7.49
N GLY A 380 14.01 21.16 8.46
CA GLY A 380 13.19 22.37 8.49
C GLY A 380 12.75 22.73 9.89
N GLU A 381 12.41 23.99 10.09
CA GLU A 381 11.85 24.51 11.34
C GLU A 381 10.99 25.74 11.02
N THR A 382 9.83 25.86 11.67
CA THR A 382 8.96 27.04 11.56
C THR A 382 9.30 28.08 12.61
N SER A 383 8.88 29.33 12.41
CA SER A 383 8.72 30.25 13.55
C SER A 383 7.62 29.76 14.50
N GLU A 384 7.62 30.30 15.72
CA GLU A 384 6.58 30.03 16.71
C GLU A 384 5.19 30.38 16.14
N THR A 385 4.30 29.40 16.10
CA THR A 385 2.96 29.50 15.53
C THR A 385 1.92 29.44 16.66
N SER A 386 1.09 30.47 16.76
CA SER A 386 0.06 30.54 17.81
C SER A 386 -1.23 29.85 17.38
N LEU A 387 -1.61 28.79 18.09
CA LEU A 387 -2.91 28.13 17.92
C LEU A 387 -3.99 28.72 18.84
N ILE A 388 -3.67 29.77 19.60
CA ILE A 388 -4.55 30.39 20.61
C ILE A 388 -5.77 31.08 19.96
N GLY A 389 -5.59 31.65 18.76
CA GLY A 389 -6.65 32.40 18.06
C GLY A 389 -7.60 31.55 17.21
N ASN A 390 -7.25 30.29 16.93
CA ASN A 390 -8.02 29.40 16.04
C ASN A 390 -9.05 28.55 16.80
N LEU A 391 -9.83 29.18 17.68
CA LEU A 391 -10.93 28.54 18.40
C LEU A 391 -12.12 28.14 17.47
N THR A 392 -12.00 28.35 16.16
CA THR A 392 -13.10 28.24 15.18
C THR A 392 -12.79 27.38 13.94
N GLY A 393 -11.58 26.84 13.76
CA GLY A 393 -11.29 26.02 12.57
C GLY A 393 -9.92 25.35 12.52
N ASP A 394 -9.77 24.43 11.57
CA ASP A 394 -8.55 23.70 11.26
C ASP A 394 -7.40 24.68 10.94
N SER A 395 -6.25 24.47 11.56
CA SER A 395 -5.04 25.27 11.30
C SER A 395 -4.16 24.58 10.29
N ALA A 396 -3.71 25.28 9.25
CA ALA A 396 -2.72 24.77 8.30
C ALA A 396 -1.41 25.54 8.42
N VAL A 397 -0.31 24.81 8.55
CA VAL A 397 1.05 25.36 8.66
C VAL A 397 1.91 24.77 7.56
N ASN A 398 2.68 25.59 6.87
CA ASN A 398 3.65 25.12 5.88
C ASN A 398 5.04 25.07 6.50
N ILE A 399 5.77 23.98 6.28
CA ILE A 399 7.18 23.84 6.66
C ILE A 399 8.04 23.56 5.43
N THR A 400 9.02 24.42 5.19
CA THR A 400 10.01 24.22 4.12
C THR A 400 11.15 23.34 4.65
N CYS A 401 11.35 22.22 3.99
CA CYS A 401 12.42 21.27 4.24
C CYS A 401 13.59 21.55 3.29
N SER A 402 14.79 21.58 3.83
CA SER A 402 16.08 21.70 3.13
C SER A 402 16.42 20.40 2.40
N LEU A 403 15.53 20.00 1.50
CA LEU A 403 15.57 18.81 0.67
C LEU A 403 15.52 19.23 -0.80
N ALA A 404 16.30 18.56 -1.64
CA ALA A 404 16.42 18.85 -3.06
C ALA A 404 16.53 17.56 -3.87
N HIS A 405 16.43 17.66 -5.19
CA HIS A 405 16.60 16.53 -6.11
C HIS A 405 17.95 16.61 -6.82
N ILE A 406 18.63 15.47 -6.95
CA ILE A 406 19.73 15.32 -7.90
C ILE A 406 19.20 14.54 -9.09
N ARG A 407 19.10 15.20 -10.24
CA ARG A 407 18.73 14.57 -11.50
C ARG A 407 19.99 14.29 -12.29
N VAL A 408 20.16 13.07 -12.77
CA VAL A 408 21.36 12.67 -13.52
C VAL A 408 20.95 12.10 -14.85
N ALA A 409 21.58 12.57 -15.92
CA ALA A 409 21.55 11.96 -17.24
C ALA A 409 22.93 11.36 -17.56
N VAL A 410 22.93 10.12 -18.03
CA VAL A 410 24.13 9.40 -18.44
C VAL A 410 24.05 9.13 -19.93
N THR A 411 25.05 9.60 -20.67
CA THR A 411 25.14 9.42 -22.12
C THR A 411 26.50 8.88 -22.53
N ASP A 412 26.61 8.35 -23.74
CA ASP A 412 27.91 8.17 -24.37
C ASP A 412 28.45 9.51 -24.94
N GLU A 413 29.65 9.45 -25.54
CA GLU A 413 30.31 10.62 -26.16
C GLU A 413 29.56 11.17 -27.40
N SER A 414 28.66 10.37 -28.00
CA SER A 414 27.79 10.82 -29.09
C SER A 414 26.52 11.51 -28.58
N GLY A 415 26.27 11.47 -27.27
CA GLY A 415 25.07 11.99 -26.62
C GLY A 415 23.92 10.98 -26.56
N ALA A 416 24.14 9.71 -26.93
CA ALA A 416 23.11 8.69 -26.85
C ALA A 416 22.88 8.27 -25.38
N PRO A 417 21.63 8.11 -24.93
CA PRO A 417 21.32 7.76 -23.55
C PRO A 417 21.76 6.34 -23.19
N LEU A 418 22.28 6.15 -21.97
CA LEU A 418 22.76 4.86 -21.47
C LEU A 418 21.90 4.31 -20.32
N PRO A 419 21.08 3.27 -20.57
CA PRO A 419 20.27 2.64 -19.54
C PRO A 419 21.09 1.72 -18.63
N SER A 420 20.52 1.38 -17.47
CA SER A 420 21.08 0.41 -16.52
C SER A 420 22.50 0.74 -16.06
N VAL A 421 22.81 2.04 -15.97
CA VAL A 421 24.03 2.53 -15.31
C VAL A 421 23.72 2.69 -13.83
N GLU A 422 24.49 2.00 -13.00
CA GLU A 422 24.38 2.12 -11.54
C GLU A 422 25.04 3.42 -11.10
N LEU A 423 24.28 4.27 -10.41
CA LEU A 423 24.74 5.50 -9.79
C LEU A 423 24.68 5.34 -8.28
N GLN A 424 25.84 5.36 -7.62
CA GLN A 424 25.95 5.36 -6.17
C GLN A 424 26.36 6.74 -5.68
N THR A 425 25.52 7.34 -4.85
CA THR A 425 25.86 8.56 -4.11
C THR A 425 26.50 8.18 -2.78
N ASN A 426 27.58 8.86 -2.40
CA ASN A 426 28.23 8.80 -1.10
C ASN A 426 28.24 10.21 -0.50
N PHE A 427 27.77 10.35 0.74
CA PHE A 427 27.66 11.64 1.43
C PHE A 427 27.84 11.47 2.94
N SER A 428 28.10 12.59 3.63
CA SER A 428 28.13 12.63 5.08
C SER A 428 27.34 13.82 5.63
N TYR A 429 26.70 13.62 6.78
CA TYR A 429 25.89 14.63 7.45
C TYR A 429 26.03 14.53 8.96
N THR A 430 25.73 15.60 9.69
CA THR A 430 25.69 15.58 11.16
C THR A 430 24.28 15.29 11.66
N SER A 431 24.19 14.43 12.67
CA SER A 431 22.97 14.11 13.39
C SER A 431 23.20 14.37 14.88
N GLU A 432 22.21 14.95 15.56
CA GLU A 432 22.28 15.10 17.02
C GLU A 432 21.90 13.78 17.69
N ILE A 433 22.80 13.21 18.50
CA ILE A 433 22.57 11.97 19.25
C ILE A 433 22.99 12.21 20.70
N GLY A 434 22.02 12.26 21.60
CA GLY A 434 22.28 12.50 23.02
C GLY A 434 22.91 13.87 23.31
N GLY A 435 22.55 14.91 22.53
CA GLY A 435 23.09 16.27 22.67
C GLY A 435 24.48 16.48 22.06
N LEU A 436 24.98 15.51 21.28
CA LEU A 436 26.27 15.60 20.57
C LEU A 436 26.04 15.52 19.06
N ASP A 437 26.76 16.36 18.31
CA ASP A 437 26.81 16.27 16.85
C ASP A 437 27.68 15.10 16.41
N VAL A 438 27.08 14.10 15.78
CA VAL A 438 27.75 12.89 15.29
C VAL A 438 27.74 12.89 13.76
N PRO A 439 28.91 12.74 13.09
CA PRO A 439 28.96 12.57 11.65
C PRO A 439 28.48 11.17 11.26
N ILE A 440 27.53 11.13 10.32
CA ILE A 440 26.93 9.92 9.74
C ILE A 440 27.28 9.89 8.26
N ASN A 441 27.77 8.75 7.79
CA ASN A 441 27.99 8.49 6.37
C ASN A 441 26.78 7.76 5.80
N GLY A 442 26.28 8.22 4.66
CA GLY A 442 25.16 7.63 3.95
C GLY A 442 25.51 7.36 2.49
N SER A 443 24.77 6.43 1.90
CA SER A 443 24.84 6.16 0.47
C SER A 443 23.48 5.76 -0.09
N LEU A 444 23.17 6.22 -1.30
CA LEU A 444 22.00 5.80 -2.06
C LEU A 444 22.43 5.25 -3.41
N THR A 445 21.81 4.18 -3.87
CA THR A 445 22.11 3.56 -5.17
C THR A 445 20.85 3.50 -6.01
N TYR A 446 20.94 3.97 -7.25
CA TYR A 446 19.88 3.92 -8.25
C TYR A 446 20.46 3.50 -9.60
N GLU A 447 19.61 3.05 -10.51
CA GLU A 447 19.98 2.79 -11.90
C GLU A 447 19.32 3.81 -12.84
N THR A 448 19.96 4.07 -13.99
CA THR A 448 19.35 4.85 -15.07
C THR A 448 18.26 4.08 -15.81
N ASP A 449 17.20 4.77 -16.17
CA ASP A 449 16.09 4.26 -16.97
C ASP A 449 16.47 4.10 -18.45
N ILE A 450 15.49 3.73 -19.30
CA ILE A 450 15.68 3.58 -20.75
C ILE A 450 16.17 4.86 -21.45
N ASN A 451 15.95 6.04 -20.85
CA ASN A 451 16.39 7.33 -21.37
C ASN A 451 17.74 7.74 -20.79
N GLY A 452 18.42 6.86 -20.05
CA GLY A 452 19.68 7.14 -19.41
C GLY A 452 19.55 8.13 -18.25
N THR A 453 18.38 8.25 -17.63
CA THR A 453 18.13 9.22 -16.57
C THR A 453 17.75 8.57 -15.25
N THR A 454 18.04 9.24 -14.13
CA THR A 454 17.56 8.86 -12.80
C THR A 454 17.47 10.07 -11.88
N VAL A 455 16.72 9.95 -10.79
CA VAL A 455 16.50 11.03 -9.83
C VAL A 455 16.68 10.52 -8.40
N PHE A 456 17.65 11.11 -7.70
CA PHE A 456 17.76 10.97 -6.24
C PHE A 456 16.81 11.99 -5.61
N GLN A 457 15.64 11.52 -5.19
CA GLN A 457 14.59 12.40 -4.69
C GLN A 457 14.83 12.83 -3.24
N ASN A 458 14.54 14.09 -2.94
CA ASN A 458 14.52 14.64 -1.57
C ASN A 458 15.79 14.29 -0.78
N VAL A 459 16.96 14.49 -1.39
CA VAL A 459 18.26 14.39 -0.72
C VAL A 459 18.53 15.65 0.11
N PHE A 460 19.44 15.56 1.08
CA PHE A 460 19.78 16.71 1.93
C PHE A 460 20.42 17.84 1.13
N ALA A 461 19.91 19.06 1.29
CA ALA A 461 20.58 20.26 0.83
C ALA A 461 21.75 20.66 1.75
N ASN A 462 22.63 21.51 1.22
CA ASN A 462 23.86 21.99 1.83
C ASN A 462 24.83 20.86 2.23
N ILE A 463 24.89 19.80 1.43
CA ILE A 463 25.82 18.68 1.58
C ILE A 463 26.54 18.42 0.27
N ASN A 464 27.80 17.97 0.38
CA ASN A 464 28.59 17.48 -0.74
C ASN A 464 28.31 15.99 -0.99
N TYR A 465 28.01 15.65 -2.24
CA TYR A 465 27.79 14.30 -2.73
C TYR A 465 28.93 13.90 -3.68
N SER A 466 29.40 12.67 -3.53
CA SER A 466 30.21 11.97 -4.53
C SER A 466 29.32 10.98 -5.26
N ILE A 467 29.22 11.08 -6.58
CA ILE A 467 28.39 10.20 -7.43
C ILE A 467 29.30 9.33 -8.26
N GLU A 468 29.31 8.04 -7.97
CA GLU A 468 30.03 7.02 -8.72
C GLU A 468 29.11 6.43 -9.79
N ALA A 469 29.54 6.48 -11.05
CA ALA A 469 28.84 5.85 -12.16
C ALA A 469 29.54 4.54 -12.56
N ARG A 470 28.79 3.45 -12.49
CA ARG A 470 29.27 2.09 -12.72
C ARG A 470 28.45 1.41 -13.81
N ARG A 471 29.13 0.66 -14.66
CA ARG A 471 28.49 -0.22 -15.64
C ARG A 471 29.16 -1.58 -15.54
N TYR A 472 28.36 -2.63 -15.41
CA TYR A 472 28.87 -3.98 -15.15
C TYR A 472 29.81 -4.05 -13.92
N GLN A 473 29.47 -3.31 -12.86
CA GLN A 473 30.24 -3.16 -11.61
C GLN A 473 31.59 -2.42 -11.73
N SER A 474 32.05 -2.14 -12.96
CA SER A 474 33.26 -1.35 -13.19
C SER A 474 32.93 0.15 -13.16
N LEU A 475 33.75 0.93 -12.45
CA LEU A 475 33.64 2.38 -12.29
C LEU A 475 34.22 3.10 -13.50
N PHE A 476 33.46 4.04 -14.10
CA PHE A 476 33.96 4.85 -15.22
C PHE A 476 33.94 6.35 -14.94
N ASN A 477 33.19 6.83 -13.95
CA ASN A 477 33.14 8.24 -13.59
C ASN A 477 32.88 8.45 -12.10
N VAL A 478 33.48 9.50 -11.54
CA VAL A 478 33.17 10.04 -10.21
C VAL A 478 32.91 11.53 -10.35
N THR A 479 31.70 11.97 -10.03
CA THR A 479 31.28 13.38 -10.08
C THR A 479 31.03 13.89 -8.66
N MET A 480 31.63 15.03 -8.31
CA MET A 480 31.39 15.72 -7.04
C MET A 480 30.38 16.84 -7.24
N VAL A 481 29.36 16.93 -6.38
CA VAL A 481 28.36 18.00 -6.44
C VAL A 481 28.05 18.53 -5.03
N ASN A 482 27.99 19.85 -4.88
CA ASN A 482 27.44 20.48 -3.69
C ASN A 482 25.99 20.88 -3.97
N VAL A 483 25.05 20.28 -3.23
CA VAL A 483 23.61 20.45 -3.49
C VAL A 483 23.06 21.55 -2.60
N THR A 484 22.88 22.76 -3.13
CA THR A 484 22.18 23.86 -2.43
C THR A 484 20.73 24.02 -2.87
N SER A 485 20.40 23.51 -4.06
CA SER A 485 19.08 23.45 -4.67
C SER A 485 19.06 22.25 -5.63
N SER A 486 17.90 21.92 -6.20
CA SER A 486 17.81 20.83 -7.16
C SER A 486 18.71 21.06 -8.36
N VAL A 487 19.44 20.03 -8.76
CA VAL A 487 20.50 20.11 -9.77
C VAL A 487 20.31 19.04 -10.85
N TRP A 488 20.73 19.38 -12.06
CA TRP A 488 20.81 18.46 -13.19
C TRP A 488 22.27 18.21 -13.56
N LEU A 489 22.70 16.96 -13.55
CA LEU A 489 24.06 16.54 -13.84
C LEU A 489 24.10 15.68 -15.10
N ASN A 490 25.11 15.89 -15.93
CA ASN A 490 25.37 15.07 -17.11
C ASN A 490 26.67 14.31 -16.88
N ILE A 491 26.61 12.98 -16.95
CA ILE A 491 27.76 12.09 -16.84
C ILE A 491 27.98 11.43 -18.20
N THR A 492 29.19 11.55 -18.75
CA THR A 492 29.53 10.93 -20.03
C THR A 492 30.33 9.65 -19.80
N CYS A 493 29.86 8.56 -20.40
CA CYS A 493 30.55 7.29 -20.47
C CYS A 493 31.62 7.34 -21.58
N PRO A 494 32.89 7.05 -21.26
CA PRO A 494 33.98 7.24 -22.22
C PRO A 494 34.02 6.14 -23.28
N THR A 495 34.61 6.45 -24.43
CA THR A 495 34.98 5.47 -25.47
C THR A 495 36.41 5.01 -25.26
N TYR A 496 36.63 3.69 -25.21
CA TYR A 496 37.94 3.06 -25.05
C TYR A 496 38.31 2.23 -26.28
N ARG A 497 39.62 2.03 -26.47
CA ARG A 497 40.16 1.27 -27.60
C ARG A 497 40.43 -0.16 -27.19
N LEU A 498 39.84 -1.09 -27.92
CA LEU A 498 40.11 -2.52 -27.87
C LEU A 498 41.00 -2.90 -29.04
N LEU A 499 42.23 -3.32 -28.76
CA LEU A 499 43.11 -4.00 -29.71
C LEU A 499 43.00 -5.49 -29.45
N MET A 500 42.58 -6.25 -30.45
CA MET A 500 42.55 -7.70 -30.37
C MET A 500 43.60 -8.33 -31.28
N ASN A 501 44.28 -9.33 -30.76
CA ASN A 501 45.21 -10.14 -31.52
C ASN A 501 44.61 -11.55 -31.66
N VAL A 502 44.30 -11.92 -32.90
CA VAL A 502 43.62 -13.17 -33.22
C VAL A 502 44.61 -14.15 -33.82
N TYR A 503 44.74 -15.27 -33.14
CA TYR A 503 45.69 -16.32 -33.45
C TYR A 503 44.97 -17.61 -33.83
N GLY A 504 45.58 -18.39 -34.70
CA GLY A 504 45.17 -19.75 -35.01
C GLY A 504 45.56 -20.73 -33.91
N ARG A 505 45.53 -22.01 -34.26
CA ARG A 505 45.88 -23.12 -33.38
C ARG A 505 47.29 -22.99 -32.79
N ASP A 506 48.27 -22.60 -33.60
CA ASP A 506 49.67 -22.57 -33.20
C ASP A 506 50.03 -21.28 -32.41
N GLY A 507 49.03 -20.53 -31.97
CA GLY A 507 49.21 -19.35 -31.13
C GLY A 507 49.85 -18.18 -31.89
N ALA A 508 50.72 -17.43 -31.21
CA ALA A 508 51.29 -16.18 -31.75
C ALA A 508 52.06 -16.36 -33.07
N ASP A 509 52.56 -17.57 -33.35
CA ASP A 509 53.27 -17.90 -34.58
C ASP A 509 52.33 -18.14 -35.78
N SER A 510 51.01 -18.14 -35.56
CA SER A 510 49.96 -18.31 -36.57
C SER A 510 48.92 -17.20 -36.46
N PRO A 511 49.25 -15.95 -36.81
CA PRO A 511 48.27 -14.87 -36.87
C PRO A 511 47.20 -15.18 -37.92
N LEU A 512 45.92 -14.96 -37.58
CA LEU A 512 44.82 -15.16 -38.54
C LEU A 512 44.59 -13.89 -39.32
N GLN A 513 45.07 -13.84 -40.55
CA GLN A 513 44.75 -12.78 -41.51
C GLN A 513 43.32 -12.91 -42.03
N ASP A 514 42.64 -11.78 -42.27
CA ASP A 514 41.31 -11.70 -42.90
C ASP A 514 40.19 -12.43 -42.14
N ALA A 515 40.39 -12.69 -40.84
CA ALA A 515 39.35 -13.21 -39.96
C ALA A 515 38.33 -12.11 -39.67
N GLN A 516 37.05 -12.42 -39.85
CA GLN A 516 35.95 -11.51 -39.53
C GLN A 516 35.69 -11.54 -38.03
N VAL A 517 35.73 -10.38 -37.40
CA VAL A 517 35.47 -10.23 -35.99
C VAL A 517 34.21 -9.40 -35.78
N LYS A 518 33.25 -9.96 -35.06
CA LYS A 518 32.11 -9.23 -34.49
C LYS A 518 32.35 -8.98 -33.02
N VAL A 519 32.26 -7.73 -32.61
CA VAL A 519 32.12 -7.34 -31.19
C VAL A 519 30.71 -6.82 -30.98
N TYR A 520 30.05 -7.22 -29.89
CA TYR A 520 28.69 -6.76 -29.57
C TYR A 520 28.51 -6.49 -28.08
N GLU A 521 27.69 -5.50 -27.75
CA GLU A 521 27.40 -5.11 -26.38
C GLU A 521 26.64 -6.25 -25.66
N TRP A 522 27.14 -6.66 -24.49
CA TRP A 522 26.71 -7.88 -23.81
C TRP A 522 25.21 -7.94 -23.49
N SER A 523 24.60 -6.82 -23.10
CA SER A 523 23.18 -6.76 -22.71
C SER A 523 22.21 -7.00 -23.86
N ILE A 524 22.66 -6.83 -25.10
CA ILE A 524 21.82 -6.95 -26.32
C ILE A 524 21.96 -8.32 -26.95
N GLY A 525 23.09 -9.00 -26.69
CA GLY A 525 23.35 -10.36 -27.13
C GLY A 525 23.82 -10.47 -28.59
N LYS A 526 24.18 -11.69 -28.99
CA LYS A 526 24.86 -11.98 -30.27
C LYS A 526 24.12 -11.55 -31.54
N ASN A 527 22.81 -11.39 -31.47
CA ASN A 527 21.96 -10.98 -32.59
C ASN A 527 21.83 -9.45 -32.71
N ALA A 528 22.64 -8.68 -31.99
CA ALA A 528 22.67 -7.22 -32.06
C ALA A 528 22.84 -6.72 -33.51
N PRO A 529 22.05 -5.71 -33.94
CA PRO A 529 22.18 -5.09 -35.24
C PRO A 529 23.50 -4.31 -35.35
N GLU A 530 24.00 -4.24 -36.59
CA GLU A 530 25.32 -3.71 -36.96
C GLU A 530 25.49 -2.21 -36.69
N ASP A 531 24.39 -1.49 -36.53
CA ASP A 531 24.40 -0.02 -36.62
C ASP A 531 24.35 0.67 -35.26
N SER A 532 24.22 -0.07 -34.16
CA SER A 532 24.02 0.55 -32.83
C SER A 532 24.77 -0.13 -31.70
N TYR A 533 24.97 -1.46 -31.77
CA TYR A 533 25.48 -2.22 -30.63
C TYR A 533 26.37 -3.40 -30.99
N ALA A 534 26.65 -3.59 -32.28
CA ALA A 534 27.67 -4.49 -32.76
C ALA A 534 28.55 -3.76 -33.75
N LYS A 535 29.83 -4.13 -33.83
CA LYS A 535 30.75 -3.66 -34.87
C LYS A 535 31.44 -4.86 -35.49
N TRP A 536 31.69 -4.76 -36.79
CA TRP A 536 32.51 -5.72 -37.52
C TRP A 536 33.78 -5.06 -38.00
N ASN A 537 34.84 -5.85 -37.99
CA ASN A 537 36.10 -5.48 -38.62
C ASN A 537 36.86 -6.77 -38.98
N VAL A 538 37.87 -6.66 -39.83
CA VAL A 538 38.70 -7.78 -40.28
C VAL A 538 40.11 -7.65 -39.73
N THR A 539 40.75 -8.77 -39.44
CA THR A 539 42.13 -8.79 -38.96
C THR A 539 43.13 -8.49 -40.08
N ASP A 540 44.20 -7.77 -39.73
CA ASP A 540 45.30 -7.46 -40.65
C ASP A 540 46.25 -8.66 -40.87
N LEU A 541 47.35 -8.44 -41.61
CA LEU A 541 48.40 -9.44 -41.89
C LEU A 541 49.05 -10.04 -40.62
N ASN A 542 48.95 -9.35 -39.48
CA ASN A 542 49.50 -9.79 -38.20
C ASN A 542 48.41 -10.36 -37.27
N GLY A 543 47.17 -10.52 -37.76
CA GLY A 543 46.06 -11.00 -36.97
C GLY A 543 45.46 -9.94 -36.03
N ASN A 544 45.78 -8.66 -36.22
CA ASN A 544 45.33 -7.59 -35.33
C ASN A 544 44.05 -6.95 -35.85
N VAL A 545 43.16 -6.57 -34.94
CA VAL A 545 41.95 -5.81 -35.25
C VAL A 545 41.63 -4.85 -34.11
N GLU A 546 41.10 -3.68 -34.45
CA GLU A 546 40.80 -2.64 -33.48
C GLU A 546 39.34 -2.18 -33.52
N PHE A 547 38.84 -1.82 -32.34
CA PHE A 547 37.52 -1.25 -32.14
C PHE A 547 37.56 -0.12 -31.13
N ASP A 548 36.90 0.99 -31.45
CA ASP A 548 36.54 2.03 -30.50
C ASP A 548 35.13 1.74 -29.98
N LEU A 549 35.03 1.46 -28.68
CA LEU A 549 33.81 0.98 -28.04
C LEU A 549 33.60 1.73 -26.72
N ILE A 550 32.35 2.02 -26.37
CA ILE A 550 32.03 2.63 -25.08
C ILE A 550 32.46 1.69 -23.94
N PHE A 551 32.82 2.25 -22.79
CA PHE A 551 33.13 1.48 -21.58
C PHE A 551 32.04 0.42 -21.31
N GLY A 552 32.45 -0.82 -21.08
CA GLY A 552 31.50 -1.89 -20.79
C GLY A 552 32.00 -3.30 -21.06
N LYS A 553 31.06 -4.24 -21.23
CA LYS A 553 31.31 -5.65 -21.47
C LYS A 553 30.84 -6.04 -22.87
N TYR A 554 31.69 -6.75 -23.60
CA TYR A 554 31.44 -7.13 -24.99
C TYR A 554 31.58 -8.62 -25.21
N GLY A 555 30.65 -9.19 -25.97
CA GLY A 555 30.83 -10.50 -26.59
C GLY A 555 31.62 -10.38 -27.88
N VAL A 556 32.45 -11.38 -28.17
CA VAL A 556 33.36 -11.43 -29.32
C VAL A 556 33.11 -12.72 -30.07
N LEU A 557 32.87 -12.63 -31.38
CA LEU A 557 32.72 -13.76 -32.29
C LEU A 557 33.75 -13.63 -33.41
N ILE A 558 34.47 -14.70 -33.70
CA ILE A 558 35.51 -14.72 -34.72
C ILE A 558 35.14 -15.76 -35.77
N TYR A 559 35.14 -15.35 -37.03
CA TYR A 559 34.78 -16.17 -38.18
C TYR A 559 35.91 -16.23 -39.20
N VAL A 560 36.07 -17.40 -39.82
CA VAL A 560 36.89 -17.60 -41.02
C VAL A 560 36.08 -18.44 -41.99
N ASN A 561 35.99 -18.02 -43.26
CA ASN A 561 35.18 -18.70 -44.29
C ASN A 561 33.74 -18.97 -43.81
N ASP A 562 33.10 -17.94 -43.24
CA ASP A 562 31.74 -17.96 -42.66
C ASP A 562 31.53 -18.93 -41.48
N ALA A 563 32.59 -19.57 -40.99
CA ALA A 563 32.52 -20.51 -39.89
C ALA A 563 32.99 -19.89 -38.57
N LEU A 564 32.18 -20.02 -37.53
CA LEU A 564 32.52 -19.54 -36.18
C LEU A 564 33.67 -20.37 -35.60
N LEU A 565 34.80 -19.71 -35.32
CA LEU A 565 36.00 -20.32 -34.76
C LEU A 565 36.10 -20.17 -33.24
N ASN A 566 35.64 -19.04 -32.70
CA ASN A 566 35.71 -18.75 -31.27
C ASN A 566 34.57 -17.79 -30.87
N GLU A 567 34.01 -18.02 -29.69
CA GLU A 567 33.06 -17.14 -29.00
C GLU A 567 33.60 -16.89 -27.58
N THR A 568 33.83 -15.62 -27.25
CA THR A 568 34.38 -15.21 -25.95
C THR A 568 33.83 -13.85 -25.54
N TRP A 569 34.32 -13.28 -24.43
CA TRP A 569 33.94 -11.95 -23.98
C TRP A 569 35.14 -11.19 -23.41
N VAL A 570 35.04 -9.86 -23.42
CA VAL A 570 36.05 -8.94 -22.89
C VAL A 570 35.37 -7.83 -22.09
N ILE A 571 35.99 -7.42 -20.99
CA ILE A 571 35.62 -6.21 -20.25
C ILE A 571 36.55 -5.09 -20.72
N LEU A 572 35.95 -3.99 -21.11
CA LEU A 572 36.61 -2.78 -21.57
C LEU A 572 36.42 -1.70 -20.51
N ASP A 573 37.27 -1.76 -19.48
CA ASP A 573 37.25 -0.88 -18.31
C ASP A 573 38.53 -0.04 -18.14
N VAL A 574 39.47 -0.16 -19.09
CA VAL A 574 40.67 0.68 -19.20
C VAL A 574 40.80 1.26 -20.61
N PRO A 575 41.43 2.45 -20.79
CA PRO A 575 41.48 3.15 -22.07
C PRO A 575 42.09 2.36 -23.25
N HIS A 576 43.00 1.44 -22.93
CA HIS A 576 43.71 0.61 -23.90
C HIS A 576 43.69 -0.85 -23.44
N THR A 577 42.75 -1.63 -23.96
CA THR A 577 42.67 -3.06 -23.68
C THR A 577 43.30 -3.84 -24.83
N VAL A 578 44.26 -4.69 -24.49
CA VAL A 578 44.83 -5.68 -25.43
C VAL A 578 44.24 -7.04 -25.09
N PHE A 579 43.62 -7.69 -26.07
CA PHE A 579 42.92 -8.96 -25.87
C PHE A 579 43.37 -10.02 -26.89
N ASN A 580 43.99 -11.08 -26.39
CA ASN A 580 44.51 -12.17 -27.23
C ASN A 580 43.49 -13.30 -27.31
N VAL A 581 43.13 -13.72 -28.52
CA VAL A 581 42.18 -14.81 -28.75
C VAL A 581 42.81 -15.88 -29.62
N SER A 582 42.79 -17.13 -29.15
CA SER A 582 43.29 -18.28 -29.90
C SER A 582 42.14 -19.12 -30.45
N CYS A 583 42.16 -19.36 -31.74
CA CYS A 583 41.17 -20.13 -32.48
C CYS A 583 41.71 -21.55 -32.73
N SER A 584 41.48 -22.45 -31.78
CA SER A 584 42.05 -23.81 -31.84
C SER A 584 41.55 -24.65 -33.02
N LEU A 585 40.40 -24.30 -33.61
CA LEU A 585 39.80 -25.04 -34.72
C LEU A 585 40.34 -24.65 -36.10
N TYR A 586 41.38 -23.80 -36.20
CA TYR A 586 41.94 -23.38 -37.48
C TYR A 586 43.39 -22.87 -37.34
N PRO A 587 44.30 -23.09 -38.30
CA PRO A 587 44.16 -24.00 -39.44
C PRO A 587 44.38 -25.46 -39.02
N LEU A 588 43.63 -26.41 -39.60
CA LEU A 588 43.80 -27.85 -39.38
C LEU A 588 44.27 -28.54 -40.65
N THR A 589 45.20 -29.49 -40.48
CA THR A 589 45.65 -30.38 -41.56
C THR A 589 44.93 -31.71 -41.47
N LEU A 590 44.28 -32.11 -42.56
CA LEU A 590 43.67 -33.42 -42.73
C LEU A 590 44.45 -34.21 -43.78
N ASN A 591 44.96 -35.37 -43.39
CA ASN A 591 45.56 -36.31 -44.31
C ASN A 591 44.61 -37.50 -44.52
N ILE A 592 44.21 -37.77 -45.75
CA ILE A 592 43.41 -38.97 -46.08
C ILE A 592 44.34 -40.00 -46.72
N ARG A 593 44.58 -41.10 -46.01
CA ARG A 593 45.41 -42.21 -46.50
C ARG A 593 44.52 -43.29 -47.12
N VAL A 594 44.60 -43.48 -48.43
CA VAL A 594 43.83 -44.50 -49.15
C VAL A 594 44.69 -45.74 -49.32
N VAL A 595 44.17 -46.88 -48.86
CA VAL A 595 44.85 -48.17 -48.94
C VAL A 595 43.96 -49.25 -49.53
N ASP A 596 44.58 -50.26 -50.13
CA ASP A 596 43.93 -51.44 -50.67
C ASP A 596 43.52 -52.44 -49.57
N TYR A 597 42.97 -53.60 -49.98
CA TYR A 597 42.58 -54.65 -49.04
C TYR A 597 43.72 -55.16 -48.14
N PHE A 598 44.98 -55.11 -48.57
CA PHE A 598 46.16 -55.53 -47.80
C PHE A 598 46.86 -54.38 -47.07
N GLY A 599 46.34 -53.16 -47.17
CA GLY A 599 46.94 -51.97 -46.55
C GLY A 599 48.04 -51.31 -47.38
N GLN A 600 48.22 -51.72 -48.65
CA GLN A 600 49.12 -51.05 -49.57
C GLN A 600 48.55 -49.71 -50.03
N ALA A 601 49.40 -48.71 -50.15
CA ALA A 601 49.02 -47.37 -50.60
C ALA A 601 48.45 -47.39 -52.03
N ILE A 602 47.37 -46.64 -52.25
CA ILE A 602 46.78 -46.43 -53.57
C ILE A 602 47.14 -45.02 -54.04
N PRO A 603 48.04 -44.85 -55.03
CA PRO A 603 48.35 -43.55 -55.61
C PRO A 603 47.29 -43.11 -56.63
N ASN A 604 47.18 -41.80 -56.87
CA ASN A 604 46.27 -41.15 -57.83
C ASN A 604 44.77 -41.38 -57.61
N ALA A 605 44.35 -41.82 -56.43
CA ALA A 605 42.94 -41.86 -56.05
C ALA A 605 42.47 -40.44 -55.75
N ASN A 606 41.39 -39.98 -56.38
CA ASN A 606 40.87 -38.64 -56.15
C ASN A 606 40.03 -38.63 -54.87
N VAL A 607 40.44 -37.85 -53.87
CA VAL A 607 39.73 -37.71 -52.60
C VAL A 607 39.01 -36.37 -52.60
N THR A 608 37.70 -36.38 -52.34
CA THR A 608 36.90 -35.17 -52.14
C THR A 608 36.49 -35.08 -50.68
N VAL A 609 36.65 -33.91 -50.06
CA VAL A 609 36.18 -33.65 -48.70
C VAL A 609 35.00 -32.68 -48.71
N GLU A 610 34.00 -32.99 -47.90
CA GLU A 610 32.79 -32.21 -47.69
C GLU A 610 32.70 -31.87 -46.20
N ARG A 611 32.33 -30.63 -45.89
CA ARG A 611 31.99 -30.21 -44.52
C ARG A 611 30.51 -29.86 -44.48
N GLU A 612 29.78 -30.51 -43.58
CA GLU A 612 28.36 -30.21 -43.33
C GLU A 612 27.45 -30.14 -44.58
N GLY A 613 27.69 -30.98 -45.60
CA GLY A 613 26.89 -30.96 -46.84
C GLY A 613 27.51 -30.15 -47.99
N VAL A 614 28.55 -29.36 -47.73
CA VAL A 614 29.19 -28.48 -48.72
C VAL A 614 30.53 -29.08 -49.17
N PRO A 615 30.71 -29.38 -50.47
CA PRO A 615 32.00 -29.83 -51.01
C PRO A 615 33.03 -28.73 -50.87
N LEU A 616 34.16 -29.02 -50.20
CA LEU A 616 35.22 -28.04 -49.97
C LEU A 616 36.32 -28.12 -51.03
N SER A 617 36.93 -29.30 -51.18
CA SER A 617 38.11 -29.47 -52.05
C SER A 617 38.28 -30.92 -52.48
N SER A 618 39.04 -31.13 -53.56
CA SER A 618 39.47 -32.45 -54.01
C SER A 618 40.98 -32.48 -54.26
N ALA A 619 41.65 -33.55 -53.82
CA ALA A 619 43.07 -33.76 -54.02
C ALA A 619 43.34 -35.24 -54.37
N PRO A 620 44.21 -35.53 -55.36
CA PRO A 620 44.66 -36.89 -55.62
C PRO A 620 45.61 -37.38 -54.53
N THR A 621 45.61 -38.69 -54.27
CA THR A 621 46.64 -39.30 -53.40
C THR A 621 47.99 -39.34 -54.09
N GLU A 622 49.05 -39.09 -53.33
CA GLU A 622 50.44 -39.19 -53.81
C GLU A 622 50.94 -40.66 -53.82
N GLY A 623 52.25 -40.86 -54.08
CA GLY A 623 52.88 -42.18 -54.15
C GLY A 623 52.77 -43.02 -52.85
N ASP A 624 52.61 -42.36 -51.70
CA ASP A 624 52.40 -42.97 -50.38
C ASP A 624 50.92 -43.23 -50.05
N GLY A 625 50.02 -42.91 -50.98
CA GLY A 625 48.58 -43.08 -50.87
C GLY A 625 47.89 -41.99 -50.04
N VAL A 626 48.56 -40.87 -49.75
CA VAL A 626 47.99 -39.79 -48.93
C VAL A 626 47.54 -38.62 -49.80
N ALA A 627 46.34 -38.12 -49.55
CA ALA A 627 45.86 -36.82 -50.03
C ALA A 627 45.83 -35.85 -48.84
N GLN A 628 46.49 -34.71 -48.97
CA GLN A 628 46.58 -33.70 -47.91
C GLN A 628 45.64 -32.51 -48.19
N PHE A 629 44.96 -32.08 -47.13
CA PHE A 629 44.11 -30.89 -47.11
C PHE A 629 44.60 -29.98 -45.98
N LEU A 630 44.96 -28.75 -46.34
CA LEU A 630 45.47 -27.72 -45.43
C LEU A 630 44.38 -26.68 -45.14
N ASP A 631 44.63 -25.85 -44.12
CA ASP A 631 43.79 -24.70 -43.78
C ASP A 631 42.30 -25.05 -43.61
N LEU A 632 42.03 -26.22 -43.01
CA LEU A 632 40.68 -26.66 -42.74
C LEU A 632 40.16 -26.10 -41.41
N VAL A 633 38.89 -25.71 -41.40
CA VAL A 633 38.18 -25.34 -40.17
C VAL A 633 37.66 -26.60 -39.46
N GLY A 634 37.76 -26.66 -38.15
CA GLY A 634 37.22 -27.78 -37.37
C GLY A 634 35.71 -27.99 -37.54
N GLY A 635 35.26 -29.23 -37.35
CA GLY A 635 33.85 -29.60 -37.48
C GLY A 635 33.65 -31.01 -38.03
N ASN A 636 32.46 -31.29 -38.55
CA ASN A 636 32.11 -32.60 -39.09
C ASN A 636 32.38 -32.67 -40.60
N TYR A 637 33.16 -33.68 -40.98
CA TYR A 637 33.63 -33.90 -42.34
C TYR A 637 33.15 -35.25 -42.88
N LYS A 638 32.99 -35.29 -44.21
CA LYS A 638 32.92 -36.52 -44.99
C LYS A 638 34.02 -36.53 -46.03
N ALA A 639 34.67 -37.68 -46.21
CA ALA A 639 35.63 -37.90 -47.27
C ALA A 639 35.10 -38.96 -48.23
N PHE A 640 35.20 -38.68 -49.53
CA PHE A 640 34.80 -39.54 -50.62
C PHE A 640 36.03 -39.92 -51.43
N VAL A 641 36.19 -41.21 -51.75
CA VAL A 641 37.26 -41.66 -52.63
C VAL A 641 36.70 -42.06 -53.98
N PHE A 642 37.25 -41.46 -55.03
CA PHE A 642 36.93 -41.74 -56.42
C PHE A 642 38.15 -42.33 -57.12
N MET A 643 37.95 -43.45 -57.83
CA MET A 643 38.94 -44.03 -58.73
C MET A 643 38.30 -44.20 -60.11
N GLU A 644 38.97 -43.72 -61.16
CA GLU A 644 38.45 -43.73 -62.54
C GLU A 644 37.03 -43.14 -62.67
N GLY A 645 36.72 -42.11 -61.85
CA GLY A 645 35.42 -41.44 -61.83
C GLY A 645 34.29 -42.21 -61.12
N LYS A 646 34.57 -43.36 -60.50
CA LYS A 646 33.58 -44.14 -59.72
C LYS A 646 33.81 -43.96 -58.21
N PRO A 647 32.75 -43.79 -57.40
CA PRO A 647 32.87 -43.73 -55.95
C PRO A 647 33.14 -45.12 -55.36
N TYR A 648 34.05 -45.21 -54.39
CA TYR A 648 34.42 -46.47 -53.73
C TYR A 648 34.08 -46.51 -52.25
N GLU A 649 34.41 -45.47 -51.48
CA GLU A 649 34.22 -45.44 -50.03
C GLU A 649 33.88 -44.04 -49.52
N ILE A 650 33.14 -44.00 -48.41
CA ILE A 650 32.75 -42.78 -47.69
C ILE A 650 33.14 -42.94 -46.21
N ALA A 651 33.85 -41.96 -45.66
CA ALA A 651 34.04 -41.86 -44.21
C ALA A 651 33.48 -40.57 -43.66
N THR A 652 32.86 -40.65 -42.47
CA THR A 652 32.41 -39.49 -41.70
C THR A 652 33.24 -39.40 -40.42
N PHE A 653 33.74 -38.22 -40.09
CA PHE A 653 34.56 -37.98 -38.90
C PHE A 653 34.50 -36.52 -38.46
N SER A 654 34.83 -36.24 -37.20
CA SER A 654 35.01 -34.89 -36.70
C SER A 654 36.50 -34.52 -36.72
N LEU A 655 36.80 -33.34 -37.27
CA LEU A 655 38.13 -32.75 -37.29
C LEU A 655 38.21 -31.69 -36.19
N ILE A 656 38.79 -32.04 -35.06
CA ILE A 656 39.03 -31.12 -33.93
C ILE A 656 40.50 -30.86 -33.70
N GLU A 657 41.38 -31.56 -34.42
CA GLU A 657 42.83 -31.44 -34.42
C GLU A 657 43.40 -32.01 -35.74
N PRO A 658 44.64 -31.65 -36.13
CA PRO A 658 45.28 -32.23 -37.30
C PRO A 658 45.31 -33.76 -37.20
N ARG A 659 44.83 -34.46 -38.22
CA ARG A 659 44.62 -35.90 -38.16
C ARG A 659 44.83 -36.59 -39.51
N THR A 660 45.33 -37.82 -39.44
CA THR A 660 45.31 -38.76 -40.57
C THR A 660 44.14 -39.73 -40.44
N VAL A 661 43.29 -39.81 -41.47
CA VAL A 661 42.18 -40.78 -41.58
C VAL A 661 42.54 -41.79 -42.65
N THR A 662 42.56 -43.07 -42.30
CA THR A 662 42.85 -44.15 -43.27
C THR A 662 41.56 -44.72 -43.83
N LEU A 663 41.42 -44.71 -45.15
CA LEU A 663 40.30 -45.28 -45.90
C LEU A 663 40.77 -46.55 -46.60
N LYS A 664 40.21 -47.68 -46.17
CA LYS A 664 40.54 -48.99 -46.73
C LYS A 664 39.51 -49.39 -47.78
N ILE A 665 39.92 -49.47 -49.04
CA ILE A 665 39.05 -49.91 -50.13
C ILE A 665 39.06 -51.43 -50.17
N ALA A 666 38.06 -52.05 -49.52
CA ALA A 666 38.01 -53.50 -49.35
C ALA A 666 37.82 -54.29 -50.67
N SER A 667 37.40 -53.62 -51.75
CA SER A 667 37.08 -54.25 -53.04
C SER A 667 38.26 -54.32 -54.02
N VAL A 668 39.42 -53.76 -53.70
CA VAL A 668 40.57 -53.62 -54.62
C VAL A 668 41.88 -54.06 -53.96
N VAL A 669 42.80 -54.60 -54.77
CA VAL A 669 44.19 -54.94 -54.41
C VAL A 669 45.15 -54.35 -55.43
N SER A 670 46.27 -53.81 -54.95
CA SER A 670 47.39 -53.39 -55.77
C SER A 670 48.34 -54.55 -56.03
N LEU A 671 48.57 -54.88 -57.31
CA LEU A 671 49.54 -55.89 -57.76
C LEU A 671 50.50 -55.29 -58.77
N GLY A 672 51.77 -55.14 -58.38
CA GLY A 672 52.79 -54.56 -59.27
C GLY A 672 52.47 -53.13 -59.72
N GLY A 673 51.73 -52.37 -58.90
CA GLY A 673 51.28 -51.01 -59.23
C GLY A 673 49.97 -50.93 -60.02
N LEU A 674 49.36 -52.06 -60.37
CA LEU A 674 48.06 -52.11 -61.05
C LEU A 674 46.94 -52.46 -60.05
N LEU A 675 45.86 -51.67 -60.07
CA LEU A 675 44.68 -51.90 -59.25
C LEU A 675 43.82 -53.00 -59.86
N THR A 676 43.56 -54.05 -59.08
CA THR A 676 42.80 -55.24 -59.49
C THR A 676 41.64 -55.45 -58.54
N GLN A 677 40.44 -55.74 -59.05
CA GLN A 677 39.30 -56.09 -58.17
C GLN A 677 39.63 -57.35 -57.34
N MET A 678 39.21 -57.36 -56.08
CA MET A 678 39.43 -58.49 -55.16
C MET A 678 38.92 -59.82 -55.70
N THR A 679 37.79 -59.79 -56.42
CA THR A 679 37.23 -60.97 -57.09
C THR A 679 38.21 -61.55 -58.12
N HIS A 680 38.82 -60.71 -58.96
CA HIS A 680 39.84 -61.13 -59.92
C HIS A 680 41.13 -61.60 -59.23
N PHE A 681 41.55 -60.94 -58.15
CA PHE A 681 42.71 -61.39 -57.38
C PHE A 681 42.49 -62.78 -56.77
N ILE A 682 41.33 -63.04 -56.16
CA ILE A 682 40.97 -64.35 -55.62
C ILE A 682 41.01 -65.42 -56.73
N ILE A 683 40.48 -65.11 -57.92
CA ILE A 683 40.53 -66.02 -59.07
C ILE A 683 41.98 -66.32 -59.47
N VAL A 684 42.84 -65.30 -59.58
CA VAL A 684 44.25 -65.47 -59.92
C VAL A 684 44.98 -66.32 -58.88
N VAL A 685 44.80 -66.05 -57.59
CA VAL A 685 45.40 -66.86 -56.50
C VAL A 685 44.89 -68.29 -56.55
N PHE A 686 43.59 -68.51 -56.78
CA PHE A 686 43.02 -69.85 -56.88
C PHE A 686 43.59 -70.63 -58.07
N VAL A 687 43.72 -70.00 -59.24
CA VAL A 687 44.38 -70.58 -60.43
C VAL A 687 45.85 -70.90 -60.14
N LEU A 688 46.56 -70.03 -59.41
CA LEU A 688 47.96 -70.24 -59.06
C LEU A 688 48.13 -71.40 -58.08
N ILE A 689 47.26 -71.52 -57.07
CA ILE A 689 47.21 -72.67 -56.15
C ILE A 689 46.90 -73.95 -56.94
N LEU A 690 45.96 -73.93 -57.88
CA LEU A 690 45.65 -75.08 -58.74
C LEU A 690 46.85 -75.47 -59.61
N ALA A 691 47.57 -74.50 -60.19
CA ALA A 691 48.77 -74.75 -60.99
C ALA A 691 49.93 -75.31 -60.15
N VAL A 692 50.11 -74.82 -58.92
CA VAL A 692 51.11 -75.33 -57.96
C VAL A 692 50.72 -76.73 -57.48
N ALA A 693 49.45 -76.97 -57.15
CA ALA A 693 48.96 -78.30 -56.78
C ALA A 693 49.12 -79.29 -57.94
N PHE A 694 48.84 -78.86 -59.18
CA PHE A 694 49.04 -79.66 -60.38
C PHE A 694 50.52 -79.99 -60.61
N SER A 695 51.42 -79.01 -60.49
CA SER A 695 52.87 -79.22 -60.63
C SER A 695 53.46 -80.07 -59.49
N LEU A 696 53.02 -79.88 -58.24
CA LEU A 696 53.36 -80.76 -57.11
C LEU A 696 52.84 -82.18 -57.34
N SER A 697 51.64 -82.36 -57.91
CA SER A 697 51.12 -83.68 -58.27
C SER A 697 51.96 -84.37 -59.36
N LEU A 698 52.48 -83.59 -60.32
CA LEU A 698 53.38 -84.08 -61.38
C LEU A 698 54.76 -84.45 -60.82
N VAL A 699 55.30 -83.67 -59.89
CA VAL A 699 56.57 -83.98 -59.19
C VAL A 699 56.40 -85.21 -58.28
N TYR A 700 55.29 -85.29 -57.53
CA TYR A 700 54.95 -86.46 -56.72
C TYR A 700 54.78 -87.72 -57.58
N ARG A 701 54.13 -87.62 -58.75
CA ARG A 701 54.07 -88.71 -59.74
C ARG A 701 55.46 -89.14 -60.21
N ARG A 702 56.36 -88.19 -60.51
CA ARG A 702 57.75 -88.50 -60.92
C ARG A 702 58.57 -89.14 -59.80
N LEU A 703 58.39 -88.74 -58.55
CA LEU A 703 59.06 -89.33 -57.39
C LEU A 703 58.54 -90.74 -57.08
N LYS A 704 57.22 -90.96 -57.17
CA LYS A 704 56.60 -92.29 -56.97
C LYS A 704 56.98 -93.29 -58.08
N ALA A 705 57.15 -92.83 -59.32
CA ALA A 705 57.63 -93.67 -60.43
C ALA A 705 59.12 -94.08 -60.29
N ARG A 706 59.92 -93.37 -59.47
CA ARG A 706 61.32 -93.72 -59.17
C ARG A 706 61.47 -94.72 -58.00
N GLN A 707 60.46 -94.89 -57.15
CA GLN A 707 60.50 -95.83 -56.01
C GLN A 707 59.91 -97.22 -56.30
N VAL A 708 59.47 -97.50 -57.54
CA VAL A 708 58.90 -98.82 -57.93
C VAL A 708 59.88 -99.63 -58.81
N ASN A 709 61.10 -99.13 -59.04
CA ASN A 709 62.16 -99.81 -59.81
C ASN A 709 63.49 -99.97 -59.03
N GLU A 710 63.44 -100.06 -57.69
CA GLU A 710 64.51 -100.69 -56.88
C GLU A 710 63.91 -101.75 -55.97
#